data_AF-A0A507AVZ9-F1
#
_entry.id   AF-A0A507AVZ9-F1
#
_cell.length_a   1.000
_cell.length_b   1.000
_cell.length_c   1.000
_cell.angle_alpha   90.00
_cell.angle_beta   90.00
_cell.angle_gamma   90.00
#
_symmetry.space_group_name_H-M   'P 1'
#
loop_
_entity.id
_entity.type
_entity.pdbx_description
1 polymer ?
#
loop_
_entity_poly.entity_id
_entity_poly.type
_entity_poly.pdbx_seq_one_letter_code
_entity_poly.pdbx_strand_id
1 'polypeptide(L)'
;MPPKRANPFKSQLAFDAPQGQEDTINSQSMKAQVLAVPALLAASAYAECAADNCLRALRATQTPGRLETARAFCATFTVSAVAQTAIPTFALNGCKDNQNALMSARISSACSCIATTTTSVTSAPPTGQPTGACASVSSSWAAQVAANPSATPTVAASLANDCLKSVPLGKQAAIELVEAMEPYLEWQSDAAYKAAPPSDYFYPAYDLFKALADVKAKLEGDKYDSEYAFQADLYATVFGPGHDGHYVFYPDLLTKVFDFNRQRSLVSVSEDGTSLPVIKIYEDVLSSPSTASAVTKINGIDAAKYVEDVIFTASFNQDADAAYNTMFFEKAFPPAGAGKGYFSGGGRIRFIYQGANTTFTFANGTEATFENYARVKTSLAGITDGASMYQKFCSPSASATVAGRIGAPVGAAAAADVVGYPPAVISTEDGIVSGYYLEGDGLDDVAVVALLAFENDSPVEFQSVLQKFFAQAVKDGKKKLVIDFSANGGGYILQGYDFFRQLFPDVVQDGYSRWKENDGFMTISRVVSDAVASINPNTSSDSQLINDYLSWFNWRYDLDINDQPFTSFEDKFDPHVFKNTPYTDLMRWNLWDPLTTKNATFGIGIDITGYRSLANATAPFAPENIVMLLDGFCASTCTLAAEMLRLQGGVPSIAMGGRPKAGGIQGVGGIKGSQVLQWADIKRYVDDAHKRATTDAQRAALSRYSDLPVNRSTAAAVNVRDQILRGNVQDGLPAQYVYEEADCRLYWTEAMVGDVREVWKAAANAAFKGAKCAHGGIKRDAKRSEQRAAEVARRFVPVPVREVKREDKSTLLRKREVTVEEAQNFLARHEQVAIP
;
A
#
# COMPACT_ATOMS: atom_id res chain seq x y z
N MET A 1 -52.26 30.76 46.50
CA MET A 1 -53.03 29.62 47.04
C MET A 1 -52.19 28.34 46.88
N PRO A 2 -52.14 27.47 47.90
CA PRO A 2 -51.14 26.38 48.10
C PRO A 2 -51.67 25.05 47.50
N PRO A 3 -51.11 23.83 47.72
CA PRO A 3 -50.12 23.34 48.74
C PRO A 3 -49.07 22.31 48.20
N LYS A 4 -48.14 21.67 48.93
CA LYS A 4 -47.50 21.74 50.27
C LYS A 4 -46.29 20.75 50.26
N ARG A 5 -45.16 21.19 50.87
CA ARG A 5 -44.20 20.57 51.84
C ARG A 5 -43.97 19.03 51.83
N ALA A 6 -42.75 18.51 52.05
CA ALA A 6 -41.84 18.81 53.16
C ALA A 6 -40.36 18.42 52.93
N ASN A 7 -39.46 19.07 53.67
CA ASN A 7 -38.02 18.84 53.87
C ASN A 7 -37.83 18.40 55.34
N PRO A 8 -36.72 17.74 55.79
CA PRO A 8 -35.55 18.53 56.23
C PRO A 8 -34.14 17.85 56.23
N PHE A 9 -33.10 18.69 56.02
CA PHE A 9 -31.78 18.82 56.71
C PHE A 9 -30.87 17.58 56.98
N LYS A 10 -29.54 17.61 56.76
CA LYS A 10 -28.50 18.54 57.30
C LYS A 10 -27.11 18.32 56.60
N SER A 11 -26.41 19.41 56.22
CA SER A 11 -25.04 19.86 56.67
C SER A 11 -23.83 19.29 55.88
N GLN A 12 -22.77 19.99 55.42
CA GLN A 12 -22.10 21.31 55.62
C GLN A 12 -21.20 21.55 54.36
N LEU A 13 -21.23 22.69 53.62
CA LEU A 13 -20.36 23.90 53.70
C LEU A 13 -18.88 23.66 54.08
N ALA A 14 -17.83 24.31 53.56
CA ALA A 14 -17.39 25.06 52.36
C ALA A 14 -16.11 25.86 52.78
N PHE A 15 -15.34 26.38 51.79
CA PHE A 15 -14.24 27.37 51.90
C PHE A 15 -12.86 26.84 52.39
N ASP A 16 -11.67 27.32 51.99
CA ASP A 16 -11.20 28.52 51.28
C ASP A 16 -9.74 28.31 50.77
N ALA A 17 -9.25 29.20 49.89
CA ALA A 17 -7.85 29.28 49.41
C ALA A 17 -6.85 29.86 50.45
N PRO A 18 -5.52 29.80 50.22
CA PRO A 18 -4.77 31.07 50.13
C PRO A 18 -3.51 31.11 49.21
N GLN A 19 -2.98 32.35 49.09
CA GLN A 19 -1.89 32.91 48.27
C GLN A 19 -0.45 32.77 48.84
N GLY A 20 0.54 33.08 47.98
CA GLY A 20 1.81 33.81 48.28
C GLY A 20 3.02 32.95 48.69
N GLN A 21 4.30 33.28 48.43
CA GLN A 21 5.01 34.45 47.86
C GLN A 21 6.54 34.08 47.78
N GLU A 22 7.30 34.65 46.81
CA GLU A 22 8.73 35.14 46.78
C GLU A 22 9.83 34.49 47.69
N ASP A 23 11.14 34.38 47.43
CA ASP A 23 12.08 35.05 46.52
C ASP A 23 13.53 34.44 46.60
N THR A 24 14.29 34.55 45.50
CA THR A 24 15.76 34.76 45.29
C THR A 24 16.95 34.17 46.12
N ILE A 25 17.98 33.73 45.36
CA ILE A 25 19.46 34.00 45.42
C ILE A 25 20.50 32.99 46.05
N ASN A 26 21.52 32.73 45.20
CA ASN A 26 22.97 32.41 45.37
C ASN A 26 23.57 31.00 45.60
N SER A 27 24.22 30.54 44.53
CA SER A 27 25.63 30.11 44.33
C SER A 27 26.49 29.50 45.45
N GLN A 28 27.15 28.39 45.05
CA GLN A 28 28.43 27.82 45.47
C GLN A 28 28.50 26.93 46.74
N SER A 29 28.58 25.61 46.52
CA SER A 29 29.71 24.79 46.99
C SER A 29 29.73 23.38 46.35
N MET A 30 30.71 23.19 45.47
CA MET A 30 31.50 22.00 45.12
C MET A 30 31.01 20.55 45.40
N LYS A 31 31.01 19.81 44.29
CA LYS A 31 31.66 18.50 44.01
C LYS A 31 30.85 17.18 44.12
N ALA A 32 30.92 16.50 42.97
CA ALA A 32 30.84 15.05 42.69
C ALA A 32 29.45 14.41 42.58
N GLN A 33 28.94 14.29 41.34
CA GLN A 33 28.67 12.99 40.70
C GLN A 33 28.29 13.20 39.22
N VAL A 34 29.16 12.68 38.35
CA VAL A 34 28.95 12.46 36.91
C VAL A 34 28.49 11.02 36.76
N LEU A 35 27.43 10.77 35.97
CA LEU A 35 27.09 9.52 35.25
C LEU A 35 25.81 9.84 34.44
N ALA A 36 25.88 10.25 33.17
CA ALA A 36 26.15 9.46 31.96
C ALA A 36 25.07 8.40 31.66
N VAL A 37 24.22 8.76 30.71
CA VAL A 37 23.31 7.94 29.91
C VAL A 37 24.09 6.89 29.09
N PRO A 38 23.55 5.67 28.87
CA PRO A 38 23.83 4.91 27.66
C PRO A 38 22.52 4.66 26.89
N ALA A 39 22.34 5.12 25.65
CA ALA A 39 22.97 4.64 24.42
C ALA A 39 22.72 3.14 24.17
N LEU A 40 21.51 2.79 23.70
CA LEU A 40 21.26 1.55 22.98
C LEU A 40 21.67 1.74 21.51
N LEU A 41 22.87 1.28 21.18
CA LEU A 41 23.35 1.03 19.82
C LEU A 41 23.80 -0.43 19.76
N ALA A 42 23.51 -1.06 18.62
CA ALA A 42 23.56 -2.48 18.35
C ALA A 42 24.92 -3.16 18.60
N ALA A 43 24.86 -4.44 18.99
CA ALA A 43 25.92 -5.40 18.72
C ALA A 43 25.31 -6.81 18.55
N SER A 44 24.67 -7.06 17.41
CA SER A 44 24.64 -8.39 16.81
C SER A 44 26.03 -8.67 16.23
N ALA A 45 27.00 -8.90 17.11
CA ALA A 45 28.32 -9.40 16.73
C ALA A 45 28.19 -10.90 16.46
N TYR A 46 28.44 -11.30 15.22
CA TYR A 46 28.71 -12.68 14.86
C TYR A 46 29.76 -13.24 15.84
N ALA A 47 29.49 -14.41 16.41
CA ALA A 47 30.43 -15.13 17.25
C ALA A 47 31.56 -15.71 16.39
N GLU A 48 32.41 -14.84 15.85
CA GLU A 48 33.70 -15.26 15.29
C GLU A 48 34.67 -15.52 16.44
N CYS A 49 35.40 -16.62 16.34
CA CYS A 49 36.36 -17.06 17.34
C CYS A 49 37.55 -16.09 17.43
N ALA A 50 37.56 -15.18 18.40
CA ALA A 50 38.64 -14.23 18.61
C ALA A 50 39.77 -14.84 19.44
N ALA A 51 40.99 -14.84 18.92
CA ALA A 51 42.17 -15.30 19.64
C ALA A 51 42.67 -14.25 20.65
N ASP A 52 42.00 -14.14 21.80
CA ASP A 52 42.28 -13.13 22.82
C ASP A 52 42.51 -13.70 24.23
N ASN A 53 42.65 -12.81 25.23
CA ASN A 53 42.82 -13.21 26.64
C ASN A 53 41.60 -13.98 27.20
N CYS A 54 40.41 -13.74 26.66
CA CYS A 54 39.21 -14.46 27.05
C CYS A 54 39.31 -15.92 26.58
N LEU A 55 39.67 -16.14 25.30
CA LEU A 55 39.91 -17.49 24.79
C LEU A 55 41.01 -18.23 25.55
N ARG A 56 42.12 -17.54 25.90
CA ARG A 56 43.21 -18.14 26.70
C ARG A 56 42.73 -18.58 28.09
N ALA A 57 41.85 -17.81 28.73
CA ALA A 57 41.32 -18.17 30.04
C ALA A 57 40.38 -19.39 29.98
N LEU A 58 39.61 -19.52 28.89
CA LEU A 58 38.70 -20.65 28.68
C LEU A 58 39.41 -21.93 28.18
N ARG A 59 40.60 -21.80 27.56
CA ARG A 59 41.41 -22.93 27.04
C ARG A 59 42.63 -23.31 27.90
N ALA A 60 42.80 -22.71 29.08
CA ALA A 60 43.98 -22.92 29.92
C ALA A 60 44.13 -24.40 30.37
N THR A 61 45.09 -25.14 29.81
CA THR A 61 45.35 -26.55 30.11
C THR A 61 46.27 -26.76 31.32
N GLN A 62 46.93 -25.71 31.78
CA GLN A 62 47.80 -25.71 32.96
C GLN A 62 47.06 -25.87 34.29
N THR A 63 45.71 -25.80 34.28
CA THR A 63 44.87 -26.15 35.43
C THR A 63 44.08 -27.41 35.08
N PRO A 64 44.26 -28.53 35.81
CA PRO A 64 43.52 -29.76 35.56
C PRO A 64 42.00 -29.53 35.55
N GLY A 65 41.30 -30.02 34.51
CA GLY A 65 39.83 -29.94 34.37
C GLY A 65 39.27 -28.58 33.93
N ARG A 66 40.12 -27.58 33.63
CA ARG A 66 39.69 -26.22 33.25
C ARG A 66 38.95 -26.20 31.91
N LEU A 67 39.44 -26.91 30.90
CA LEU A 67 38.84 -26.92 29.57
C LEU A 67 37.46 -27.60 29.59
N GLU A 68 37.33 -28.69 30.34
CA GLU A 68 36.07 -29.41 30.55
C GLU A 68 35.05 -28.52 31.28
N THR A 69 35.49 -27.81 32.32
CA THR A 69 34.65 -26.86 33.05
C THR A 69 34.21 -25.69 32.18
N ALA A 70 35.13 -25.13 31.37
CA ALA A 70 34.82 -24.05 30.44
C ALA A 70 33.85 -24.49 29.34
N ARG A 71 33.99 -25.73 28.83
CA ARG A 71 33.05 -26.32 27.87
C ARG A 71 31.65 -26.51 28.45
N ALA A 72 31.56 -27.02 29.68
CA ALA A 72 30.28 -27.17 30.37
C ALA A 72 29.57 -25.82 30.61
N PHE A 73 30.32 -24.78 30.97
CA PHE A 73 29.82 -23.42 31.07
C PHE A 73 29.37 -22.85 29.71
N CYS A 74 30.18 -23.04 28.67
CA CYS A 74 29.85 -22.55 27.33
C CYS A 74 28.65 -23.26 26.69
N ALA A 75 28.35 -24.50 27.09
CA ALA A 75 27.16 -25.21 26.66
C ALA A 75 25.85 -24.59 27.19
N THR A 76 25.91 -23.78 28.25
CA THR A 76 24.73 -23.16 28.88
C THR A 76 24.73 -21.63 28.82
N PHE A 77 25.81 -21.01 28.32
CA PHE A 77 25.96 -19.56 28.24
C PHE A 77 25.18 -18.97 27.04
N THR A 78 24.23 -18.07 27.30
CA THR A 78 23.56 -17.25 26.29
C THR A 78 23.71 -15.76 26.63
N VAL A 79 23.91 -14.91 25.61
CA VAL A 79 24.26 -13.47 25.76
C VAL A 79 23.23 -12.70 26.60
N SER A 80 22.01 -13.22 26.73
CA SER A 80 20.86 -12.52 27.33
C SER A 80 20.40 -13.03 28.70
N ALA A 81 21.06 -14.01 29.33
CA ALA A 81 20.46 -14.71 30.50
C ALA A 81 21.39 -15.13 31.65
N VAL A 82 22.61 -14.59 31.81
CA VAL A 82 23.51 -15.02 32.90
C VAL A 82 23.84 -13.87 33.85
N ALA A 83 23.38 -13.97 35.11
CA ALA A 83 23.81 -13.06 36.17
C ALA A 83 25.34 -13.17 36.40
N GLN A 84 26.04 -12.06 36.69
CA GLN A 84 27.50 -12.07 36.92
C GLN A 84 27.94 -13.09 37.97
N THR A 85 27.08 -13.43 38.94
CA THR A 85 27.32 -14.42 39.99
C THR A 85 27.41 -15.88 39.49
N ALA A 86 26.93 -16.16 38.27
CA ALA A 86 26.97 -17.48 37.64
C ALA A 86 28.11 -17.64 36.62
N ILE A 87 28.91 -16.59 36.36
CA ILE A 87 30.07 -16.64 35.48
C ILE A 87 31.27 -17.21 36.26
N PRO A 88 31.92 -18.30 35.80
CA PRO A 88 33.08 -18.84 36.47
C PRO A 88 34.18 -17.79 36.62
N THR A 89 34.82 -17.73 37.78
CA THR A 89 35.79 -16.67 38.14
C THR A 89 36.94 -16.55 37.13
N PHE A 90 37.32 -17.65 36.47
CA PHE A 90 38.34 -17.64 35.42
C PHE A 90 37.88 -16.93 34.13
N ALA A 91 36.60 -17.08 33.75
CA ALA A 91 36.01 -16.35 32.63
C ALA A 91 35.80 -14.88 33.01
N LEU A 92 35.35 -14.60 34.24
CA LEU A 92 35.20 -13.23 34.76
C LEU A 92 36.53 -12.45 34.72
N ASN A 93 37.64 -13.11 35.07
CA ASN A 93 38.95 -12.49 35.06
C ASN A 93 39.58 -12.37 33.66
N GLY A 94 39.35 -13.36 32.79
CA GLY A 94 39.93 -13.40 31.44
C GLY A 94 39.18 -12.58 30.39
N CYS A 95 37.89 -12.34 30.61
CA CYS A 95 36.96 -11.77 29.61
C CYS A 95 36.45 -10.38 29.95
N LYS A 96 37.14 -9.61 30.81
CA LYS A 96 36.74 -8.23 31.18
C LYS A 96 36.42 -7.36 29.96
N ASP A 97 35.57 -6.35 30.12
CA ASP A 97 35.30 -5.40 29.04
C ASP A 97 36.60 -4.79 28.49
N ASN A 98 36.64 -4.56 27.18
CA ASN A 98 37.71 -3.78 26.56
C ASN A 98 37.14 -2.89 25.45
N GLN A 99 38.03 -2.11 24.81
CA GLN A 99 37.68 -1.20 23.71
C GLN A 99 37.05 -1.87 22.49
N ASN A 100 37.08 -3.21 22.38
CA ASN A 100 36.59 -3.96 21.24
C ASN A 100 35.22 -4.63 21.50
N ALA A 101 34.91 -5.02 22.75
CA ALA A 101 33.65 -5.67 23.09
C ALA A 101 33.40 -5.75 24.62
N LEU A 102 32.11 -5.83 24.99
CA LEU A 102 31.66 -6.14 26.35
C LEU A 102 31.94 -7.61 26.71
N MET A 103 32.10 -7.91 28.01
CA MET A 103 32.45 -9.22 28.56
C MET A 103 31.52 -10.33 28.05
N SER A 104 30.23 -10.07 27.93
CA SER A 104 29.24 -11.05 27.44
C SER A 104 29.52 -11.47 25.99
N ALA A 105 29.83 -10.52 25.11
CA ALA A 105 30.20 -10.78 23.73
C ALA A 105 31.57 -11.47 23.63
N ARG A 106 32.52 -11.09 24.49
CA ARG A 106 33.84 -11.74 24.55
C ARG A 106 33.76 -13.19 25.02
N ILE A 107 32.93 -13.48 26.02
CA ILE A 107 32.66 -14.85 26.49
C ILE A 107 31.98 -15.65 25.37
N SER A 108 30.98 -15.08 24.69
CA SER A 108 30.29 -15.73 23.57
C SER A 108 31.27 -16.11 22.44
N SER A 109 32.16 -15.19 22.06
CA SER A 109 33.23 -15.44 21.09
C SER A 109 34.18 -16.56 21.56
N ALA A 110 34.67 -16.53 22.80
CA ALA A 110 35.54 -17.58 23.33
C ALA A 110 34.85 -18.95 23.44
N CYS A 111 33.54 -18.96 23.75
CA CYS A 111 32.73 -20.18 23.80
C CYS A 111 32.55 -20.81 22.42
N SER A 112 32.38 -20.00 21.37
CA SER A 112 32.33 -20.49 19.98
C SER A 112 33.62 -21.25 19.59
N CYS A 113 34.76 -20.86 20.17
CA CYS A 113 36.02 -21.52 19.92
C CYS A 113 36.16 -22.89 20.62
N ILE A 114 35.61 -23.06 21.83
CA ILE A 114 35.85 -24.27 22.64
C ILE A 114 34.70 -25.28 22.58
N ALA A 115 33.59 -24.92 21.95
CA ALA A 115 32.47 -25.81 21.69
C ALA A 115 32.97 -27.10 21.04
N THR A 116 32.71 -28.23 21.68
CA THR A 116 32.97 -29.54 21.11
C THR A 116 32.00 -29.80 19.98
N THR A 117 32.51 -30.05 18.77
CA THR A 117 31.76 -30.76 17.72
C THR A 117 31.34 -32.11 18.29
N THR A 118 30.08 -32.24 18.68
CA THR A 118 29.51 -33.52 19.11
C THR A 118 29.40 -34.43 17.89
N THR A 119 30.40 -35.29 17.71
CA THR A 119 30.25 -36.55 16.99
C THR A 119 29.13 -37.36 17.62
N SER A 120 28.26 -37.86 16.74
CA SER A 120 27.16 -38.79 16.95
C SER A 120 27.41 -39.83 18.04
N VAL A 121 26.60 -39.76 19.10
CA VAL A 121 26.36 -40.87 20.03
C VAL A 121 24.87 -41.19 19.94
N THR A 122 24.59 -42.40 19.49
CA THR A 122 23.27 -43.05 19.48
C THR A 122 22.74 -43.13 20.91
N SER A 123 21.76 -42.28 21.23
CA SER A 123 20.92 -42.40 22.42
C SER A 123 19.50 -42.77 22.00
N ALA A 124 18.92 -43.74 22.71
CA ALA A 124 17.51 -44.16 22.60
C ALA A 124 16.55 -42.96 22.62
N PRO A 125 15.39 -43.06 21.94
CA PRO A 125 14.66 -41.90 21.42
C PRO A 125 14.12 -41.03 22.55
N PRO A 126 14.40 -39.71 22.55
CA PRO A 126 13.51 -38.76 23.18
C PRO A 126 12.21 -38.79 22.37
N THR A 127 11.10 -38.79 23.09
CA THR A 127 9.75 -38.62 22.55
C THR A 127 9.68 -37.43 21.58
N GLY A 128 9.52 -37.72 20.29
CA GLY A 128 8.97 -36.84 19.26
C GLY A 128 9.90 -35.72 18.76
N GLN A 129 10.90 -36.05 17.93
CA GLN A 129 11.33 -35.07 16.91
C GLN A 129 10.13 -34.80 15.99
N PRO A 130 9.84 -33.53 15.63
CA PRO A 130 8.80 -33.23 14.66
C PRO A 130 9.13 -33.93 13.33
N THR A 131 8.40 -34.99 12.99
CA THR A 131 8.61 -35.72 11.74
C THR A 131 8.01 -34.93 10.59
N GLY A 132 8.81 -34.09 9.92
CA GLY A 132 8.42 -33.37 8.71
C GLY A 132 8.64 -31.86 8.75
N ALA A 133 8.67 -31.22 7.57
CA ALA A 133 8.95 -29.80 7.42
C ALA A 133 7.91 -28.93 8.16
N CYS A 134 6.61 -29.21 8.02
CA CYS A 134 5.57 -28.44 8.71
C CYS A 134 5.65 -28.52 10.24
N ALA A 135 5.98 -29.71 10.77
CA ALA A 135 6.18 -29.93 12.19
C ALA A 135 7.36 -29.08 12.73
N SER A 136 8.43 -28.97 11.92
CA SER A 136 9.62 -28.16 12.23
C SER A 136 9.32 -26.67 12.19
N VAL A 137 8.59 -26.18 11.17
CA VAL A 137 8.15 -24.79 11.11
C VAL A 137 7.27 -24.47 12.32
N SER A 138 6.29 -25.31 12.63
CA SER A 138 5.35 -25.14 13.75
C SER A 138 6.10 -25.02 15.09
N SER A 139 7.10 -25.88 15.31
CA SER A 139 7.93 -25.86 16.51
C SER A 139 8.82 -24.60 16.59
N SER A 140 9.41 -24.17 15.47
CA SER A 140 10.20 -22.92 15.40
C SER A 140 9.34 -21.69 15.67
N TRP A 141 8.14 -21.64 15.09
CA TRP A 141 7.15 -20.60 15.33
C TRP A 141 6.78 -20.53 16.82
N ALA A 142 6.44 -21.66 17.45
CA ALA A 142 6.07 -21.71 18.85
C ALA A 142 7.20 -21.22 19.78
N ALA A 143 8.46 -21.61 19.50
CA ALA A 143 9.62 -21.17 20.26
C ALA A 143 9.85 -19.66 20.15
N GLN A 144 9.72 -19.08 18.94
CA GLN A 144 9.90 -17.65 18.71
C GLN A 144 8.79 -16.82 19.36
N VAL A 145 7.53 -17.25 19.25
CA VAL A 145 6.41 -16.57 19.90
C VAL A 145 6.55 -16.61 21.43
N ALA A 146 7.02 -17.73 22.00
CA ALA A 146 7.28 -17.83 23.43
C ALA A 146 8.43 -16.91 23.88
N ALA A 147 9.45 -16.72 23.04
CA ALA A 147 10.60 -15.88 23.35
C ALA A 147 10.31 -14.37 23.19
N ASN A 148 9.57 -13.99 22.15
CA ASN A 148 9.18 -12.61 21.89
C ASN A 148 7.81 -12.55 21.18
N PRO A 149 6.70 -12.45 21.96
CA PRO A 149 5.35 -12.43 21.40
C PRO A 149 5.05 -11.27 20.44
N SER A 150 5.84 -10.19 20.49
CA SER A 150 5.65 -9.01 19.64
C SER A 150 6.43 -9.06 18.33
N ALA A 151 7.39 -9.99 18.19
CA ALA A 151 8.15 -10.14 16.96
C ALA A 151 7.41 -11.04 15.97
N THR A 152 7.47 -10.71 14.67
CA THR A 152 6.99 -11.61 13.61
C THR A 152 7.95 -12.80 13.50
N PRO A 153 7.49 -14.05 13.74
CA PRO A 153 8.35 -15.23 13.62
C PRO A 153 8.82 -15.44 12.18
N THR A 154 10.04 -15.97 12.05
CA THR A 154 10.65 -16.27 10.73
C THR A 154 11.24 -17.66 10.68
N VAL A 155 11.28 -18.27 9.50
CA VAL A 155 11.97 -19.54 9.24
C VAL A 155 12.75 -19.43 7.93
N ALA A 156 13.71 -20.33 7.68
CA ALA A 156 14.37 -20.40 6.37
C ALA A 156 13.33 -20.59 5.25
N ALA A 157 13.49 -19.88 4.13
CA ALA A 157 12.54 -19.92 3.03
C ALA A 157 12.38 -21.33 2.44
N SER A 158 13.48 -22.10 2.39
CA SER A 158 13.48 -23.51 1.98
C SER A 158 12.58 -24.37 2.87
N LEU A 159 12.71 -24.24 4.21
CA LEU A 159 11.90 -25.00 5.17
C LEU A 159 10.41 -24.66 5.06
N ALA A 160 10.06 -23.38 4.87
CA ALA A 160 8.68 -22.98 4.61
C ALA A 160 8.14 -23.58 3.31
N ASN A 161 8.91 -23.51 2.23
CA ASN A 161 8.54 -24.11 0.94
C ASN A 161 8.39 -25.63 1.02
N ASP A 162 9.26 -26.33 1.76
CA ASP A 162 9.15 -27.78 1.96
C ASP A 162 7.90 -28.16 2.75
N CYS A 163 7.50 -27.34 3.72
CA CYS A 163 6.20 -27.50 4.37
C CYS A 163 5.04 -27.34 3.37
N LEU A 164 5.02 -26.25 2.59
CA LEU A 164 3.97 -25.99 1.60
C LEU A 164 3.86 -27.13 0.56
N LYS A 165 4.98 -27.63 0.05
CA LYS A 165 5.02 -28.76 -0.90
C LYS A 165 4.52 -30.07 -0.31
N SER A 166 4.54 -30.23 1.02
CA SER A 166 4.02 -31.42 1.69
C SER A 166 2.49 -31.43 1.85
N VAL A 167 1.80 -30.32 1.54
CA VAL A 167 0.35 -30.20 1.70
C VAL A 167 -0.38 -30.96 0.59
N PRO A 168 -1.20 -31.98 0.92
CA PRO A 168 -1.87 -32.81 -0.09
C PRO A 168 -2.87 -31.99 -0.90
N LEU A 169 -3.01 -32.30 -2.19
CA LEU A 169 -3.95 -31.64 -3.10
C LEU A 169 -5.40 -32.06 -2.82
N GLY A 170 -6.28 -31.09 -2.62
CA GLY A 170 -7.73 -31.30 -2.61
C GLY A 170 -8.34 -31.27 -4.01
N LYS A 171 -8.04 -32.25 -4.88
CA LYS A 171 -8.33 -32.16 -6.34
C LYS A 171 -9.75 -31.71 -6.67
N GLN A 172 -10.76 -32.35 -6.08
CA GLN A 172 -12.16 -32.02 -6.37
C GLN A 172 -12.53 -30.60 -5.92
N ALA A 173 -12.11 -30.21 -4.70
CA ALA A 173 -12.34 -28.86 -4.18
C ALA A 173 -11.58 -27.78 -4.98
N ALA A 174 -10.42 -28.12 -5.54
CA ALA A 174 -9.67 -27.23 -6.42
C ALA A 174 -10.36 -27.05 -7.78
N ILE A 175 -10.94 -28.11 -8.36
CA ILE A 175 -11.75 -28.01 -9.59
C ILE A 175 -12.98 -27.14 -9.34
N GLU A 176 -13.72 -27.40 -8.26
CA GLU A 176 -14.90 -26.61 -7.87
C GLU A 176 -14.55 -25.13 -7.65
N LEU A 177 -13.39 -24.86 -7.04
CA LEU A 177 -12.89 -23.50 -6.84
C LEU A 177 -12.66 -22.79 -8.19
N VAL A 178 -11.96 -23.42 -9.13
CA VAL A 178 -11.65 -22.84 -10.45
C VAL A 178 -12.92 -22.58 -11.25
N GLU A 179 -13.89 -23.51 -11.22
CA GLU A 179 -15.19 -23.34 -11.88
C GLU A 179 -15.99 -22.19 -11.27
N ALA A 180 -15.98 -22.05 -9.95
CA ALA A 180 -16.69 -20.99 -9.26
C ALA A 180 -16.10 -19.58 -9.47
N MET A 181 -14.88 -19.44 -10.00
CA MET A 181 -14.25 -18.15 -10.28
C MET A 181 -14.81 -17.45 -11.51
N GLU A 182 -15.23 -18.22 -12.53
CA GLU A 182 -15.57 -17.67 -13.85
C GLU A 182 -16.60 -16.53 -13.81
N PRO A 183 -17.73 -16.63 -13.08
CA PRO A 183 -18.71 -15.55 -13.01
C PRO A 183 -18.19 -14.26 -12.39
N TYR A 184 -17.19 -14.31 -11.51
CA TYR A 184 -16.55 -13.12 -10.94
C TYR A 184 -15.56 -12.51 -11.93
N LEU A 185 -14.82 -13.33 -12.67
CA LEU A 185 -13.86 -12.88 -13.68
C LEU A 185 -14.54 -12.18 -14.87
N GLU A 186 -15.81 -12.50 -15.16
CA GLU A 186 -16.63 -11.79 -16.14
C GLU A 186 -16.77 -10.29 -15.87
N TRP A 187 -16.58 -9.85 -14.62
CA TRP A 187 -16.64 -8.45 -14.21
C TRP A 187 -15.34 -7.67 -14.50
N GLN A 188 -14.23 -8.34 -14.83
CA GLN A 188 -13.00 -7.65 -15.21
C GLN A 188 -13.25 -6.87 -16.51
N SER A 189 -13.23 -5.54 -16.37
CA SER A 189 -13.66 -4.57 -17.38
C SER A 189 -12.82 -4.61 -18.66
N ASP A 190 -11.53 -4.83 -18.54
CA ASP A 190 -10.57 -4.78 -19.64
C ASP A 190 -10.16 -6.15 -20.20
N ALA A 191 -10.88 -7.24 -19.87
CA ALA A 191 -10.48 -8.61 -20.23
C ALA A 191 -10.18 -8.80 -21.73
N ALA A 192 -10.96 -8.19 -22.63
CA ALA A 192 -10.74 -8.24 -24.08
C ALA A 192 -9.49 -7.46 -24.53
N TYR A 193 -9.13 -6.40 -23.81
CA TYR A 193 -7.90 -5.64 -24.05
C TYR A 193 -6.69 -6.37 -23.48
N LYS A 194 -6.80 -7.06 -22.34
CA LYS A 194 -5.73 -7.93 -21.82
C LYS A 194 -5.41 -9.05 -22.82
N ALA A 195 -6.44 -9.67 -23.41
CA ALA A 195 -6.28 -10.74 -24.40
C ALA A 195 -5.70 -10.26 -25.74
N ALA A 196 -5.85 -8.96 -26.06
CA ALA A 196 -5.36 -8.37 -27.31
C ALA A 196 -5.00 -6.89 -27.09
N PRO A 197 -3.90 -6.59 -26.38
CA PRO A 197 -3.53 -5.21 -26.07
C PRO A 197 -3.02 -4.49 -27.34
N PRO A 198 -2.96 -3.14 -27.32
CA PRO A 198 -2.25 -2.40 -28.36
C PRO A 198 -0.82 -2.89 -28.55
N SER A 199 -0.29 -2.77 -29.77
CA SER A 199 1.04 -3.31 -30.12
C SER A 199 2.21 -2.61 -29.41
N ASP A 200 1.99 -1.41 -28.91
CA ASP A 200 2.92 -0.60 -28.14
C ASP A 200 2.81 -0.82 -26.62
N TYR A 201 1.85 -1.63 -26.16
CA TYR A 201 1.78 -2.07 -24.78
C TYR A 201 2.96 -3.02 -24.46
N PHE A 202 3.60 -2.81 -23.31
CA PHE A 202 4.83 -3.53 -22.98
C PHE A 202 4.62 -5.02 -22.69
N TYR A 203 3.58 -5.35 -21.93
CA TYR A 203 3.32 -6.74 -21.53
C TYR A 203 2.68 -7.54 -22.66
N PRO A 204 2.92 -8.86 -22.72
CA PRO A 204 2.34 -9.69 -23.75
C PRO A 204 0.82 -9.78 -23.62
N ALA A 205 0.17 -10.13 -24.73
CA ALA A 205 -1.24 -10.50 -24.74
C ALA A 205 -1.50 -11.66 -23.75
N TYR A 206 -2.55 -11.51 -22.96
CA TYR A 206 -2.89 -12.40 -21.86
C TYR A 206 -4.40 -12.64 -21.77
N ASP A 207 -4.83 -13.86 -22.07
CA ASP A 207 -6.22 -14.29 -21.98
C ASP A 207 -6.45 -15.03 -20.65
N LEU A 208 -7.12 -14.35 -19.72
CA LEU A 208 -7.39 -14.87 -18.39
C LEU A 208 -8.35 -16.08 -18.39
N PHE A 209 -9.30 -16.16 -19.33
CA PHE A 209 -10.25 -17.26 -19.39
C PHE A 209 -9.59 -18.51 -19.95
N LYS A 210 -8.73 -18.34 -20.96
CA LYS A 210 -7.88 -19.43 -21.43
C LYS A 210 -6.94 -19.92 -20.34
N ALA A 211 -6.31 -19.00 -19.60
CA ALA A 211 -5.43 -19.35 -18.49
C ALA A 211 -6.16 -20.12 -17.38
N LEU A 212 -7.39 -19.71 -17.04
CA LEU A 212 -8.24 -20.41 -16.08
C LEU A 212 -8.59 -21.83 -16.56
N ALA A 213 -8.97 -21.96 -17.83
CA ALA A 213 -9.26 -23.27 -18.45
C ALA A 213 -8.02 -24.19 -18.47
N ASP A 214 -6.83 -23.63 -18.72
CA ASP A 214 -5.57 -24.39 -18.70
C ASP A 214 -5.25 -24.93 -17.28
N VAL A 215 -5.50 -24.15 -16.23
CA VAL A 215 -5.36 -24.60 -14.83
C VAL A 215 -6.37 -25.70 -14.51
N LYS A 216 -7.63 -25.56 -14.95
CA LYS A 216 -8.65 -26.61 -14.79
C LYS A 216 -8.23 -27.91 -15.48
N ALA A 217 -7.75 -27.84 -16.72
CA ALA A 217 -7.30 -29.01 -17.47
C ALA A 217 -6.11 -29.71 -16.80
N LYS A 218 -5.18 -28.95 -16.19
CA LYS A 218 -4.07 -29.50 -15.41
C LYS A 218 -4.55 -30.21 -14.13
N LEU A 219 -5.57 -29.69 -13.44
CA LEU A 219 -6.21 -30.35 -12.30
C LEU A 219 -6.84 -31.68 -12.73
N GLU A 220 -7.68 -31.66 -13.78
CA GLU A 220 -8.36 -32.85 -14.30
C GLU A 220 -7.37 -33.93 -14.74
N GLY A 221 -6.27 -33.52 -15.38
CA GLY A 221 -5.19 -34.39 -15.89
C GLY A 221 -4.09 -34.76 -14.88
N ASP A 222 -4.31 -34.55 -13.58
CA ASP A 222 -3.40 -34.95 -12.49
C ASP A 222 -1.97 -34.39 -12.64
N LYS A 223 -1.85 -33.08 -12.93
CA LYS A 223 -0.56 -32.41 -13.15
C LYS A 223 0.00 -31.70 -11.92
N TYR A 224 -0.72 -31.69 -10.80
CA TYR A 224 -0.27 -31.05 -9.56
C TYR A 224 -0.05 -32.08 -8.46
N ASP A 225 1.13 -32.04 -7.86
CA ASP A 225 1.52 -32.99 -6.80
C ASP A 225 1.15 -32.51 -5.38
N SER A 226 0.65 -31.27 -5.22
CA SER A 226 0.30 -30.66 -3.93
C SER A 226 -0.70 -29.52 -4.09
N GLU A 227 -1.39 -29.15 -3.00
CA GLU A 227 -2.24 -27.95 -2.97
C GLU A 227 -1.43 -26.68 -3.25
N TYR A 228 -0.19 -26.61 -2.74
CA TYR A 228 0.71 -25.50 -3.04
C TYR A 228 1.04 -25.39 -4.53
N ALA A 229 1.34 -26.50 -5.21
CA ALA A 229 1.65 -26.49 -6.63
C ALA A 229 0.46 -25.98 -7.46
N PHE A 230 -0.75 -26.40 -7.12
CA PHE A 230 -1.98 -25.87 -7.73
C PHE A 230 -2.14 -24.37 -7.48
N GLN A 231 -2.11 -23.92 -6.22
CA GLN A 231 -2.38 -22.52 -5.90
C GLN A 231 -1.29 -21.57 -6.43
N ALA A 232 -0.03 -22.00 -6.42
CA ALA A 232 1.08 -21.24 -6.98
C ALA A 232 0.93 -21.09 -8.51
N ASP A 233 0.53 -22.16 -9.23
CA ASP A 233 0.28 -22.07 -10.67
C ASP A 233 -0.99 -21.27 -10.98
N LEU A 234 -2.07 -21.42 -10.21
CA LEU A 234 -3.26 -20.57 -10.31
C LEU A 234 -2.89 -19.10 -10.20
N TYR A 235 -2.10 -18.73 -9.19
CA TYR A 235 -1.62 -17.37 -9.02
C TYR A 235 -0.74 -16.90 -10.18
N ALA A 236 0.29 -17.67 -10.53
CA ALA A 236 1.29 -17.31 -11.53
C ALA A 236 0.79 -17.37 -12.98
N THR A 237 -0.28 -18.13 -13.25
CA THR A 237 -0.85 -18.29 -14.58
C THR A 237 -2.14 -17.47 -14.77
N VAL A 238 -2.97 -17.32 -13.73
CA VAL A 238 -4.30 -16.67 -13.85
C VAL A 238 -4.32 -15.21 -13.35
N PHE A 239 -3.43 -14.82 -12.44
CA PHE A 239 -3.50 -13.49 -11.81
C PHE A 239 -2.21 -12.65 -11.98
N GLY A 240 -1.04 -13.25 -11.82
CA GLY A 240 0.26 -12.58 -11.99
C GLY A 240 0.44 -11.88 -13.34
N PRO A 241 0.19 -12.56 -14.47
CA PRO A 241 0.35 -12.00 -15.81
C PRO A 241 -0.69 -10.92 -16.16
N GLY A 242 -1.72 -10.74 -15.33
CA GLY A 242 -2.72 -9.68 -15.53
C GLY A 242 -2.17 -8.27 -15.32
N HIS A 243 -1.04 -8.14 -14.61
CA HIS A 243 -0.33 -6.89 -14.31
C HIS A 243 -1.28 -5.76 -13.93
N ASP A 244 -2.11 -5.96 -12.92
CA ASP A 244 -3.22 -5.06 -12.63
C ASP A 244 -3.50 -5.05 -11.12
N GLY A 245 -3.27 -3.88 -10.50
CA GLY A 245 -3.48 -3.60 -9.08
C GLY A 245 -4.87 -3.97 -8.53
N HIS A 246 -5.92 -3.90 -9.35
CA HIS A 246 -7.30 -4.22 -8.99
C HIS A 246 -7.71 -5.66 -9.34
N TYR A 247 -6.95 -6.35 -10.19
CA TYR A 247 -7.16 -7.75 -10.54
C TYR A 247 -6.38 -8.66 -9.59
N VAL A 248 -7.07 -9.24 -8.61
CA VAL A 248 -6.45 -9.98 -7.51
C VAL A 248 -7.23 -11.25 -7.21
N PHE A 249 -6.49 -12.34 -7.01
CA PHE A 249 -6.93 -13.47 -6.20
C PHE A 249 -5.70 -14.01 -5.46
N TYR A 250 -5.77 -14.02 -4.14
CA TYR A 250 -4.72 -14.51 -3.26
C TYR A 250 -5.18 -15.82 -2.62
N PRO A 251 -4.80 -16.99 -3.19
CA PRO A 251 -5.21 -18.29 -2.69
C PRO A 251 -4.83 -18.49 -1.22
N ASP A 252 -5.69 -19.15 -0.46
CA ASP A 252 -5.56 -19.28 0.98
C ASP A 252 -4.24 -19.88 1.47
N LEU A 253 -3.86 -21.09 1.08
CA LEU A 253 -2.61 -21.72 1.53
C LEU A 253 -1.40 -20.90 1.14
N LEU A 254 -1.40 -20.40 -0.10
CA LEU A 254 -0.31 -19.59 -0.67
C LEU A 254 -0.08 -18.31 0.14
N THR A 255 -1.14 -17.72 0.69
CA THR A 255 -1.10 -16.33 1.20
C THR A 255 -1.48 -16.16 2.67
N LYS A 256 -2.09 -17.14 3.34
CA LYS A 256 -2.41 -17.07 4.79
C LYS A 256 -1.19 -17.29 5.68
N VAL A 257 -0.21 -18.10 5.22
CA VAL A 257 0.82 -18.64 6.12
C VAL A 257 2.15 -17.91 6.00
N PHE A 258 2.74 -17.86 4.81
CA PHE A 258 4.10 -17.36 4.60
C PHE A 258 4.15 -16.15 3.66
N ASP A 259 5.12 -15.26 3.90
CA ASP A 259 5.66 -14.33 2.89
C ASP A 259 7.15 -14.64 2.72
N PHE A 260 7.62 -14.77 1.49
CA PHE A 260 9.04 -14.94 1.18
C PHE A 260 9.74 -13.58 1.09
N ASN A 261 10.88 -13.45 1.77
CA ASN A 261 11.64 -12.21 1.90
C ASN A 261 13.15 -12.46 1.76
N ARG A 262 13.89 -11.39 1.49
CA ARG A 262 15.35 -11.33 1.44
C ARG A 262 15.87 -10.45 2.58
N GLN A 263 17.12 -10.68 2.99
CA GLN A 263 17.74 -9.90 4.07
C GLN A 263 18.30 -8.54 3.64
N ARG A 264 18.30 -8.24 2.33
CA ARG A 264 18.91 -7.04 1.76
C ARG A 264 17.92 -6.33 0.86
N SER A 265 18.03 -5.02 0.83
CA SER A 265 17.21 -4.13 -0.01
C SER A 265 18.11 -3.50 -1.08
N LEU A 266 17.51 -3.02 -2.17
CA LEU A 266 18.26 -2.41 -3.28
C LEU A 266 17.93 -0.93 -3.39
N VAL A 267 18.85 -0.16 -3.96
CA VAL A 267 18.60 1.17 -4.52
C VAL A 267 19.10 1.23 -5.95
N SER A 268 18.45 2.03 -6.80
CA SER A 268 18.86 2.31 -8.18
C SER A 268 19.26 3.78 -8.25
N VAL A 269 20.56 4.07 -8.29
CA VAL A 269 21.07 5.44 -8.13
C VAL A 269 22.02 5.84 -9.26
N SER A 270 21.87 7.07 -9.75
CA SER A 270 22.85 7.73 -10.61
C SER A 270 23.89 8.43 -9.75
N GLU A 271 25.17 8.14 -9.99
CA GLU A 271 26.28 8.67 -9.18
C GLU A 271 26.59 10.15 -9.46
N ASP A 272 26.20 10.66 -10.63
CA ASP A 272 26.37 12.05 -11.04
C ASP A 272 25.04 12.78 -11.34
N GLY A 273 23.91 12.09 -11.16
CA GLY A 273 22.55 12.60 -11.45
C GLY A 273 22.16 12.64 -12.93
N THR A 274 23.02 12.17 -13.84
CA THR A 274 22.83 12.24 -15.31
C THR A 274 23.12 10.93 -16.04
N SER A 275 24.10 10.16 -15.57
CA SER A 275 24.45 8.83 -16.05
C SER A 275 23.37 7.84 -15.68
N LEU A 276 23.24 6.76 -16.45
CA LEU A 276 22.29 5.69 -16.17
C LEU A 276 22.52 5.15 -14.75
N PRO A 277 21.45 4.88 -13.99
CA PRO A 277 21.57 4.44 -12.61
C PRO A 277 22.20 3.05 -12.51
N VAL A 278 22.94 2.84 -11.42
CA VAL A 278 23.49 1.54 -11.02
C VAL A 278 22.73 1.01 -9.82
N ILE A 279 22.69 -0.32 -9.67
CA ILE A 279 22.07 -0.98 -8.52
C ILE A 279 23.10 -1.06 -7.39
N LYS A 280 22.72 -0.67 -6.17
CA LYS A 280 23.53 -0.84 -4.94
C LYS A 280 22.68 -1.48 -3.83
N ILE A 281 23.34 -2.06 -2.83
CA ILE A 281 22.66 -2.52 -1.62
C ILE A 281 22.31 -1.29 -0.77
N TYR A 282 21.03 -1.15 -0.42
CA TYR A 282 20.51 -0.03 0.37
C TYR A 282 21.25 0.11 1.71
N GLU A 283 21.45 -1.01 2.41
CA GLU A 283 22.13 -1.02 3.70
C GLU A 283 23.59 -0.53 3.62
N ASP A 284 24.28 -0.79 2.51
CA ASP A 284 25.65 -0.32 2.27
C ASP A 284 25.68 1.17 1.93
N VAL A 285 24.71 1.66 1.13
CA VAL A 285 24.57 3.08 0.81
C VAL A 285 24.29 3.91 2.07
N LEU A 286 23.51 3.39 3.02
CA LEU A 286 23.28 4.09 4.29
C LEU A 286 24.47 4.06 5.24
N SER A 287 25.16 2.92 5.34
CA SER A 287 26.21 2.74 6.34
C SER A 287 27.57 3.25 5.88
N SER A 288 27.87 3.20 4.59
CA SER A 288 29.16 3.62 4.01
C SER A 288 29.00 4.06 2.54
N PRO A 289 28.29 5.17 2.26
CA PRO A 289 27.95 5.60 0.89
C PRO A 289 29.17 5.68 -0.04
N SER A 290 30.28 6.25 0.43
CA SER A 290 31.50 6.43 -0.36
C SER A 290 32.20 5.14 -0.80
N THR A 291 31.84 4.00 -0.20
CA THR A 291 32.40 2.68 -0.54
C THR A 291 31.34 1.68 -0.98
N ALA A 292 30.08 2.09 -1.11
CA ALA A 292 28.99 1.23 -1.55
C ALA A 292 29.22 0.83 -3.02
N SER A 293 29.52 -0.45 -3.23
CA SER A 293 29.87 -1.01 -4.54
C SER A 293 28.62 -1.34 -5.35
N ALA A 294 28.66 -1.10 -6.66
CA ALA A 294 27.59 -1.49 -7.56
C ALA A 294 27.43 -3.02 -7.60
N VAL A 295 26.18 -3.48 -7.57
CA VAL A 295 25.80 -4.88 -7.78
C VAL A 295 25.72 -5.12 -9.29
N THR A 296 26.61 -5.97 -9.79
CA THR A 296 26.66 -6.32 -11.22
C THR A 296 25.84 -7.57 -11.53
N LYS A 297 25.74 -8.51 -10.58
CA LYS A 297 24.93 -9.72 -10.74
C LYS A 297 24.18 -10.09 -9.48
N ILE A 298 23.01 -10.69 -9.67
CA ILE A 298 22.22 -11.34 -8.63
C ILE A 298 21.99 -12.79 -9.08
N ASN A 299 22.40 -13.75 -8.25
CA ASN A 299 22.39 -15.18 -8.56
C ASN A 299 23.05 -15.52 -9.90
N GLY A 300 24.15 -14.83 -10.24
CA GLY A 300 24.89 -15.02 -11.48
C GLY A 300 24.26 -14.39 -12.74
N ILE A 301 23.07 -13.81 -12.64
CA ILE A 301 22.37 -13.09 -13.71
C ILE A 301 22.69 -11.60 -13.57
N ASP A 302 22.77 -10.86 -14.68
CA ASP A 302 22.87 -9.39 -14.66
C ASP A 302 21.84 -8.79 -13.68
N ALA A 303 22.27 -7.86 -12.84
CA ALA A 303 21.45 -7.40 -11.73
C ALA A 303 20.15 -6.73 -12.19
N ALA A 304 20.20 -5.90 -13.24
CA ALA A 304 18.99 -5.26 -13.77
C ALA A 304 18.05 -6.29 -14.40
N LYS A 305 18.59 -7.22 -15.19
CA LYS A 305 17.80 -8.32 -15.77
C LYS A 305 17.15 -9.20 -14.71
N TYR A 306 17.86 -9.53 -13.63
CA TYR A 306 17.29 -10.31 -12.53
C TYR A 306 16.10 -9.58 -11.88
N VAL A 307 16.26 -8.28 -11.61
CA VAL A 307 15.18 -7.45 -11.04
C VAL A 307 13.97 -7.42 -11.97
N GLU A 308 14.18 -7.19 -13.27
CA GLU A 308 13.12 -7.23 -14.30
C GLU A 308 12.39 -8.57 -14.34
N ASP A 309 13.13 -9.69 -14.43
CA ASP A 309 12.55 -11.03 -14.53
C ASP A 309 11.68 -11.37 -13.30
N VAL A 310 12.13 -10.95 -12.11
CA VAL A 310 11.38 -11.17 -10.89
C VAL A 310 10.11 -10.33 -10.87
N ILE A 311 10.19 -9.01 -11.12
CA ILE A 311 9.01 -8.15 -10.96
C ILE A 311 7.99 -8.31 -12.09
N PHE A 312 8.43 -8.64 -13.30
CA PHE A 312 7.53 -8.89 -14.43
C PHE A 312 6.78 -10.23 -14.33
N THR A 313 7.08 -11.07 -13.34
CA THR A 313 6.30 -12.29 -13.11
C THR A 313 4.91 -11.97 -12.54
N ALA A 314 4.81 -10.98 -11.65
CA ALA A 314 3.57 -10.65 -10.95
C ALA A 314 3.54 -9.18 -10.51
N SER A 315 3.84 -8.24 -11.40
CA SER A 315 3.76 -6.81 -11.10
C SER A 315 2.32 -6.39 -10.77
N PHE A 316 2.13 -5.41 -9.89
CA PHE A 316 0.86 -4.68 -9.77
C PHE A 316 0.76 -3.50 -10.75
N ASN A 317 1.91 -3.03 -11.25
CA ASN A 317 2.04 -1.98 -12.24
C ASN A 317 1.92 -2.52 -13.66
N GLN A 318 1.49 -1.64 -14.55
CA GLN A 318 1.24 -1.88 -15.98
C GLN A 318 2.32 -1.25 -16.85
N ASP A 319 3.09 -0.36 -16.25
CA ASP A 319 4.32 0.16 -16.80
C ASP A 319 5.53 -0.61 -16.30
N ALA A 320 6.43 -0.96 -17.23
CA ALA A 320 7.64 -1.71 -16.92
C ALA A 320 8.67 -0.93 -16.11
N ASP A 321 8.76 0.39 -16.32
CA ASP A 321 9.70 1.26 -15.62
C ASP A 321 9.19 1.53 -14.18
N ALA A 322 7.88 1.67 -13.98
CA ALA A 322 7.24 1.70 -12.67
C ALA A 322 7.39 0.37 -11.91
N ALA A 323 7.12 -0.76 -12.58
CA ALA A 323 7.36 -2.09 -12.00
C ALA A 323 8.81 -2.23 -11.55
N TYR A 324 9.78 -1.83 -12.39
CA TYR A 324 11.18 -1.82 -12.02
C TYR A 324 11.46 -0.96 -10.77
N ASN A 325 10.93 0.26 -10.70
CA ASN A 325 11.11 1.16 -9.54
C ASN A 325 10.67 0.52 -8.22
N THR A 326 9.53 -0.18 -8.20
CA THR A 326 9.01 -0.78 -6.95
C THR A 326 9.93 -1.81 -6.29
N MET A 327 10.90 -2.34 -7.03
CA MET A 327 11.88 -3.27 -6.47
C MET A 327 12.89 -2.60 -5.55
N PHE A 328 13.05 -1.28 -5.65
CA PHE A 328 14.04 -0.50 -4.93
C PHE A 328 13.43 0.20 -3.71
N PHE A 329 14.28 0.54 -2.75
CA PHE A 329 13.91 1.39 -1.63
C PHE A 329 13.67 2.82 -2.13
N GLU A 330 12.58 3.41 -1.65
CA GLU A 330 12.28 4.83 -1.82
C GLU A 330 11.87 5.42 -0.47
N LYS A 331 12.15 6.70 -0.24
CA LYS A 331 11.86 7.34 1.05
C LYS A 331 10.36 7.37 1.38
N ALA A 332 9.51 7.39 0.36
CA ALA A 332 8.06 7.33 0.49
C ALA A 332 7.54 5.93 0.89
N PHE A 333 8.28 4.85 0.66
CA PHE A 333 7.77 3.49 0.83
C PHE A 333 7.49 3.09 2.29
N PRO A 334 8.36 3.37 3.28
CA PRO A 334 8.07 3.04 4.67
C PRO A 334 6.78 3.67 5.21
N PRO A 335 6.55 5.00 5.09
CA PRO A 335 5.30 5.59 5.58
C PRO A 335 4.09 5.22 4.72
N ALA A 336 4.26 4.90 3.43
CA ALA A 336 3.19 4.37 2.56
C ALA A 336 2.92 2.86 2.73
N GLY A 337 3.61 2.16 3.64
CA GLY A 337 3.40 0.73 3.89
C GLY A 337 4.03 -0.23 2.86
N ALA A 338 4.81 0.26 1.90
CA ALA A 338 5.54 -0.53 0.92
C ALA A 338 6.89 -1.08 1.43
N GLY A 339 7.26 -0.75 2.67
CA GLY A 339 8.44 -1.29 3.33
C GLY A 339 9.76 -0.78 2.75
N LYS A 340 10.73 -1.68 2.50
CA LYS A 340 12.06 -1.33 2.00
C LYS A 340 12.25 -1.64 0.50
N GLY A 341 11.17 -1.58 -0.27
CA GLY A 341 11.15 -2.00 -1.67
C GLY A 341 10.91 -3.50 -1.83
N TYR A 342 10.28 -3.87 -2.93
CA TYR A 342 9.74 -5.21 -3.13
C TYR A 342 10.81 -6.29 -3.26
N PHE A 343 12.04 -5.93 -3.66
CA PHE A 343 13.14 -6.88 -3.70
C PHE A 343 13.42 -7.50 -2.32
N SER A 344 13.40 -6.69 -1.26
CA SER A 344 13.65 -7.14 0.12
C SER A 344 12.51 -8.00 0.67
N GLY A 345 11.29 -7.78 0.16
CA GLY A 345 10.10 -8.42 0.69
C GLY A 345 8.92 -7.48 0.60
N GLY A 346 7.94 -7.81 -0.23
CA GLY A 346 6.79 -6.97 -0.49
C GLY A 346 6.19 -7.24 -1.85
N GLY A 347 5.16 -6.45 -2.18
CA GLY A 347 4.44 -6.58 -3.43
C GLY A 347 3.90 -7.98 -3.67
N ARG A 348 3.50 -8.23 -4.89
CA ARG A 348 2.88 -9.50 -5.31
C ARG A 348 3.87 -10.67 -5.42
N ILE A 349 5.14 -10.37 -5.65
CA ILE A 349 6.21 -11.38 -5.73
C ILE A 349 6.48 -12.10 -4.39
N ARG A 350 6.07 -11.53 -3.24
CA ARG A 350 6.30 -12.12 -1.90
C ARG A 350 5.66 -13.50 -1.72
N PHE A 351 4.66 -13.84 -2.54
CA PHE A 351 3.98 -15.14 -2.51
C PHE A 351 4.70 -16.22 -3.31
N ILE A 352 5.67 -15.84 -4.14
CA ILE A 352 6.44 -16.75 -4.99
C ILE A 352 7.74 -17.10 -4.26
N TYR A 353 8.05 -18.40 -4.16
CA TYR A 353 9.32 -18.85 -3.61
C TYR A 353 10.47 -18.52 -4.57
N GLN A 354 11.45 -17.74 -4.10
CA GLN A 354 12.54 -17.19 -4.92
C GLN A 354 13.89 -17.85 -4.63
N GLY A 355 13.87 -19.07 -4.09
CA GLY A 355 15.07 -19.84 -3.74
C GLY A 355 15.52 -19.66 -2.29
N ALA A 356 16.44 -20.53 -1.85
CA ALA A 356 16.91 -20.57 -0.47
C ALA A 356 17.87 -19.43 -0.13
N ASN A 357 18.62 -18.94 -1.12
CA ASN A 357 19.63 -17.90 -0.94
C ASN A 357 19.56 -16.86 -2.06
N THR A 358 20.08 -15.67 -1.78
CA THR A 358 20.37 -14.63 -2.77
C THR A 358 21.86 -14.30 -2.72
N THR A 359 22.54 -14.40 -3.86
CA THR A 359 23.97 -14.09 -4.01
C THR A 359 24.15 -12.83 -4.84
N PHE A 360 24.95 -11.90 -4.34
CA PHE A 360 25.30 -10.65 -5.01
C PHE A 360 26.76 -10.69 -5.46
N THR A 361 27.02 -10.35 -6.71
CA THR A 361 28.38 -10.11 -7.25
C THR A 361 28.57 -8.61 -7.46
N PHE A 362 29.62 -8.05 -6.86
CA PHE A 362 29.88 -6.62 -6.83
C PHE A 362 30.95 -6.19 -7.85
N ALA A 363 30.92 -4.93 -8.27
CA ALA A 363 31.85 -4.36 -9.25
C ALA A 363 33.32 -4.37 -8.77
N ASN A 364 33.55 -4.38 -7.46
CA ASN A 364 34.87 -4.51 -6.84
C ASN A 364 35.41 -5.97 -6.83
N GLY A 365 34.66 -6.93 -7.40
CA GLY A 365 35.05 -8.34 -7.50
C GLY A 365 34.69 -9.21 -6.30
N THR A 366 34.06 -8.65 -5.26
CA THR A 366 33.59 -9.44 -4.10
C THR A 366 32.23 -10.07 -4.36
N GLU A 367 31.89 -11.10 -3.58
CA GLU A 367 30.56 -11.71 -3.57
C GLU A 367 30.04 -11.85 -2.14
N ALA A 368 28.72 -11.77 -1.98
CA ALA A 368 28.04 -12.02 -0.71
C ALA A 368 26.76 -12.82 -0.92
N THR A 369 26.57 -13.88 -0.13
CA THR A 369 25.38 -14.73 -0.16
C THR A 369 24.61 -14.59 1.14
N PHE A 370 23.29 -14.43 1.03
CA PHE A 370 22.37 -14.30 2.16
C PHE A 370 21.26 -15.33 2.07
N GLU A 371 20.91 -15.94 3.20
CA GLU A 371 19.77 -16.85 3.29
C GLU A 371 18.46 -16.08 3.20
N ASN A 372 17.57 -16.52 2.31
CA ASN A 372 16.21 -16.02 2.21
C ASN A 372 15.36 -16.63 3.32
N TYR A 373 14.37 -15.88 3.80
CA TYR A 373 13.52 -16.32 4.91
C TYR A 373 12.04 -16.14 4.58
N ALA A 374 11.19 -16.87 5.30
CA ALA A 374 9.76 -16.70 5.28
C ALA A 374 9.28 -16.07 6.59
N ARG A 375 8.46 -15.01 6.51
CA ARG A 375 7.70 -14.51 7.66
C ARG A 375 6.48 -15.40 7.88
N VAL A 376 6.20 -15.77 9.12
CA VAL A 376 5.02 -16.54 9.51
C VAL A 376 3.93 -15.59 9.98
N LYS A 377 2.85 -15.46 9.18
CA LYS A 377 1.79 -14.45 9.38
C LYS A 377 0.68 -14.90 10.33
N THR A 378 0.55 -16.20 10.55
CA THR A 378 -0.56 -16.79 11.32
C THR A 378 -0.08 -17.83 12.31
N SER A 379 -0.96 -18.21 13.24
CA SER A 379 -0.66 -19.23 14.23
C SER A 379 -0.50 -20.62 13.60
N LEU A 380 0.63 -21.27 13.88
CA LEU A 380 0.90 -22.65 13.48
C LEU A 380 0.59 -23.67 14.58
N ALA A 381 -0.06 -23.24 15.67
CA ALA A 381 -0.49 -24.16 16.71
C ALA A 381 -1.35 -25.29 16.13
N GLY A 382 -1.05 -26.54 16.51
CA GLY A 382 -1.73 -27.74 16.03
C GLY A 382 -1.28 -28.25 14.66
N ILE A 383 -0.33 -27.59 13.99
CA ILE A 383 0.25 -28.07 12.74
C ILE A 383 1.34 -29.12 13.02
N THR A 384 1.15 -30.33 12.51
CA THR A 384 2.06 -31.47 12.67
C THR A 384 2.59 -32.02 11.34
N ASP A 385 1.92 -31.77 10.23
CA ASP A 385 2.26 -32.26 8.88
C ASP A 385 1.50 -31.46 7.80
N GLY A 386 1.70 -31.80 6.52
CA GLY A 386 0.99 -31.17 5.42
C GLY A 386 -0.53 -31.39 5.44
N ALA A 387 -1.03 -32.52 5.93
CA ALA A 387 -2.47 -32.78 6.00
C ALA A 387 -3.15 -31.86 7.03
N SER A 388 -2.52 -31.64 8.19
CA SER A 388 -2.98 -30.68 9.19
C SER A 388 -2.97 -29.23 8.67
N MET A 389 -2.01 -28.87 7.81
CA MET A 389 -1.99 -27.58 7.10
C MET A 389 -3.18 -27.44 6.16
N TYR A 390 -3.46 -28.46 5.34
CA TYR A 390 -4.61 -28.47 4.44
C TYR A 390 -5.91 -28.27 5.23
N GLN A 391 -6.10 -29.07 6.29
CA GLN A 391 -7.29 -29.01 7.11
C GLN A 391 -7.51 -27.64 7.75
N LYS A 392 -6.45 -26.99 8.23
CA LYS A 392 -6.53 -25.71 8.93
C LYS A 392 -6.73 -24.51 8.00
N PHE A 393 -6.08 -24.52 6.83
CA PHE A 393 -5.99 -23.32 5.99
C PHE A 393 -6.77 -23.39 4.68
N CYS A 394 -7.08 -24.59 4.17
CA CYS A 394 -7.71 -24.82 2.86
C CYS A 394 -9.17 -25.27 2.96
N SER A 395 -9.60 -25.78 4.12
CA SER A 395 -10.98 -26.22 4.32
C SER A 395 -11.90 -25.03 4.64
N PRO A 396 -13.06 -24.90 3.99
CA PRO A 396 -14.07 -23.91 4.34
C PRO A 396 -14.76 -24.31 5.67
N SER A 397 -14.06 -24.14 6.79
CA SER A 397 -14.64 -24.21 8.14
C SER A 397 -14.99 -22.80 8.60
N ALA A 398 -16.23 -22.63 9.08
CA ALA A 398 -16.93 -21.40 9.46
C ALA A 398 -16.07 -20.19 9.88
N SER A 399 -16.37 -19.05 9.23
CA SER A 399 -16.14 -17.66 9.64
C SER A 399 -14.85 -17.36 10.41
N ALA A 400 -13.80 -17.03 9.66
CA ALA A 400 -13.02 -15.87 10.06
C ALA A 400 -13.69 -14.65 9.41
N THR A 401 -14.36 -13.84 10.23
CA THR A 401 -14.67 -12.45 9.88
C THR A 401 -13.44 -11.86 9.21
N VAL A 402 -13.59 -11.33 7.99
CA VAL A 402 -12.59 -10.44 7.41
C VAL A 402 -12.54 -9.25 8.36
N ALA A 403 -11.62 -9.30 9.31
CA ALA A 403 -11.33 -8.19 10.18
C ALA A 403 -10.67 -7.13 9.30
N GLY A 404 -11.50 -6.21 8.78
CA GLY A 404 -11.02 -4.90 8.37
C GLY A 404 -10.14 -4.39 9.52
N ARG A 405 -8.86 -4.17 9.24
CA ARG A 405 -7.96 -3.56 10.22
C ARG A 405 -8.40 -2.12 10.36
N ILE A 406 -9.28 -1.89 11.33
CA ILE A 406 -9.60 -0.55 11.83
C ILE A 406 -8.35 -0.05 12.54
N GLY A 407 -7.78 1.04 12.03
CA GLY A 407 -6.70 1.78 12.69
C GLY A 407 -7.11 2.17 14.10
N ALA A 408 -6.16 2.10 15.04
CA ALA A 408 -6.37 2.54 16.41
C ALA A 408 -6.65 4.05 16.43
N PRO A 409 -7.58 4.56 17.26
CA PRO A 409 -7.81 5.99 17.39
C PRO A 409 -6.62 6.62 18.12
N VAL A 410 -5.96 7.59 17.48
CA VAL A 410 -4.94 8.42 18.14
C VAL A 410 -5.62 9.72 18.56
N GLY A 411 -5.51 10.04 19.85
CA GLY A 411 -6.06 11.28 20.39
C GLY A 411 -5.31 12.51 19.88
N ALA A 412 -6.05 13.60 19.69
CA ALA A 412 -5.54 14.89 19.22
C ALA A 412 -4.25 15.34 19.94
N ALA A 413 -3.15 15.34 19.21
CA ALA A 413 -1.90 16.03 19.52
C ALA A 413 -1.11 16.26 18.22
N ALA A 414 -0.42 17.41 18.14
CA ALA A 414 0.59 17.89 17.16
C ALA A 414 0.78 17.14 15.82
N ALA A 415 0.99 17.89 14.72
CA ALA A 415 1.30 17.36 13.38
C ALA A 415 2.13 16.07 13.46
N ALA A 416 1.55 14.95 13.02
CA ALA A 416 2.18 13.65 13.12
C ALA A 416 3.49 13.66 12.34
N ASP A 417 4.59 13.26 12.99
CA ASP A 417 5.88 13.09 12.32
C ASP A 417 5.75 11.94 11.32
N VAL A 418 5.64 12.26 10.03
CA VAL A 418 5.66 11.27 8.95
C VAL A 418 7.04 10.60 8.94
N VAL A 419 7.06 9.28 9.14
CA VAL A 419 8.31 8.53 9.34
C VAL A 419 9.29 8.76 8.18
N GLY A 420 10.44 9.34 8.51
CA GLY A 420 11.52 9.59 7.55
C GLY A 420 11.41 10.90 6.77
N TYR A 421 10.35 11.69 7.00
CA TYR A 421 10.19 13.02 6.41
C TYR A 421 10.66 14.11 7.39
N PRO A 422 10.96 15.33 6.91
CA PRO A 422 11.20 16.46 7.82
C PRO A 422 9.92 16.80 8.61
N PRO A 423 10.01 17.63 9.66
CA PRO A 423 8.82 18.15 10.34
C PRO A 423 7.91 18.89 9.37
N ALA A 424 6.62 18.55 9.39
CA ALA A 424 5.62 19.18 8.52
C ALA A 424 5.16 20.53 9.08
N VAL A 425 4.82 21.46 8.18
CA VAL A 425 4.11 22.70 8.53
C VAL A 425 2.69 22.37 9.02
N ILE A 426 2.07 21.38 8.39
CA ILE A 426 0.76 20.82 8.73
C ILE A 426 0.67 19.39 8.19
N SER A 427 -0.04 18.51 8.89
CA SER A 427 -0.33 17.16 8.42
C SER A 427 -1.72 16.71 8.88
N THR A 428 -2.24 15.66 8.26
CA THR A 428 -3.31 14.85 8.84
C THR A 428 -2.79 13.99 9.99
N GLU A 429 -3.68 13.53 10.87
CA GLU A 429 -3.35 12.63 11.99
C GLU A 429 -2.80 11.27 11.51
N ASP A 430 -3.29 10.77 10.38
CA ASP A 430 -2.83 9.54 9.73
C ASP A 430 -1.53 9.72 8.90
N GLY A 431 -1.04 10.95 8.76
CA GLY A 431 0.19 11.28 8.04
C GLY A 431 0.10 11.16 6.50
N ILE A 432 -1.09 10.92 5.94
CA ILE A 432 -1.29 10.73 4.50
C ILE A 432 -1.12 12.02 3.71
N VAL A 433 -1.57 13.15 4.28
CA VAL A 433 -1.31 14.49 3.72
C VAL A 433 -0.34 15.22 4.63
N SER A 434 0.72 15.77 4.04
CA SER A 434 1.67 16.62 4.75
C SER A 434 2.17 17.77 3.87
N GLY A 435 2.25 18.95 4.47
CA GLY A 435 2.68 20.19 3.82
C GLY A 435 4.03 20.67 4.33
N TYR A 436 4.90 21.11 3.42
CA TYR A 436 6.26 21.53 3.69
C TYR A 436 6.64 22.80 2.94
N TYR A 437 7.65 23.50 3.44
CA TYR A 437 8.32 24.57 2.73
C TYR A 437 9.74 24.15 2.38
N LEU A 438 10.12 24.41 1.13
CA LEU A 438 11.47 24.10 0.68
C LEU A 438 12.42 25.22 1.10
N GLU A 439 13.66 24.83 1.42
CA GLU A 439 14.73 25.73 1.79
C GLU A 439 15.91 25.57 0.82
N GLY A 440 16.64 26.65 0.59
CA GLY A 440 17.86 26.69 -0.23
C GLY A 440 17.80 27.73 -1.34
N ASP A 441 18.92 27.91 -2.03
CA ASP A 441 19.12 29.01 -2.99
C ASP A 441 17.99 29.11 -4.03
N GLY A 442 17.13 30.12 -3.88
CA GLY A 442 16.02 30.40 -4.79
C GLY A 442 14.87 29.40 -4.74
N LEU A 443 14.72 28.67 -3.62
CA LEU A 443 13.64 27.70 -3.37
C LEU A 443 12.70 28.15 -2.25
N ASP A 444 12.98 29.27 -1.57
CA ASP A 444 12.18 29.77 -0.44
C ASP A 444 10.74 30.14 -0.82
N ASP A 445 10.42 30.29 -2.11
CA ASP A 445 9.07 30.53 -2.64
C ASP A 445 8.33 29.24 -3.05
N VAL A 446 8.88 28.06 -2.73
CA VAL A 446 8.31 26.75 -3.07
C VAL A 446 7.67 26.09 -1.85
N ALA A 447 6.40 25.72 -1.99
CA ALA A 447 5.70 24.81 -1.10
C ALA A 447 5.70 23.39 -1.70
N VAL A 448 5.66 22.37 -0.83
CA VAL A 448 5.51 20.97 -1.22
C VAL A 448 4.32 20.39 -0.48
N VAL A 449 3.44 19.69 -1.19
CA VAL A 449 2.43 18.82 -0.57
C VAL A 449 2.77 17.38 -0.93
N ALA A 450 2.95 16.53 0.07
CA ALA A 450 3.10 15.09 -0.12
C ALA A 450 1.77 14.40 0.17
N LEU A 451 1.33 13.57 -0.77
CA LEU A 451 0.13 12.74 -0.65
C LEU A 451 0.55 11.27 -0.80
N LEU A 452 0.66 10.56 0.31
CA LEU A 452 1.05 9.14 0.31
C LEU A 452 -0.10 8.19 -0.08
N ALA A 453 -1.34 8.68 -0.02
CA ALA A 453 -2.55 7.99 -0.45
C ALA A 453 -3.70 9.00 -0.66
N PHE A 454 -4.79 8.54 -1.28
CA PHE A 454 -6.13 9.14 -1.22
C PHE A 454 -7.08 8.35 -0.31
N GLU A 455 -6.60 7.24 0.24
CA GLU A 455 -7.26 6.49 1.30
C GLU A 455 -6.86 7.15 2.61
N ASN A 456 -7.83 7.54 3.44
CA ASN A 456 -7.60 8.36 4.64
C ASN A 456 -8.55 7.98 5.77
N ASP A 457 -8.18 8.27 7.02
CA ASP A 457 -9.06 7.99 8.16
C ASP A 457 -10.27 8.93 8.22
N SER A 458 -10.11 10.19 7.77
CA SER A 458 -11.16 11.22 7.82
C SER A 458 -11.22 12.07 6.54
N PRO A 459 -12.26 11.91 5.69
CA PRO A 459 -12.33 12.66 4.45
C PRO A 459 -12.40 14.17 4.64
N VAL A 460 -13.07 14.57 5.73
CA VAL A 460 -13.19 15.98 6.16
C VAL A 460 -11.84 16.55 6.57
N GLU A 461 -11.05 15.77 7.32
CA GLU A 461 -9.73 16.21 7.76
C GLU A 461 -8.79 16.40 6.56
N PHE A 462 -8.72 15.39 5.68
CA PHE A 462 -7.94 15.39 4.44
C PHE A 462 -8.21 16.66 3.62
N GLN A 463 -9.49 16.94 3.31
CA GLN A 463 -9.88 18.16 2.61
C GLN A 463 -9.44 19.42 3.36
N SER A 464 -9.69 19.48 4.67
CA SER A 464 -9.42 20.69 5.46
C SER A 464 -7.93 21.00 5.60
N VAL A 465 -7.08 19.98 5.71
CA VAL A 465 -5.62 20.13 5.84
C VAL A 465 -5.05 20.69 4.54
N LEU A 466 -5.46 20.16 3.40
CA LEU A 466 -5.09 20.69 2.08
C LEU A 466 -5.50 22.16 1.90
N GLN A 467 -6.77 22.48 2.19
CA GLN A 467 -7.28 23.85 2.09
C GLN A 467 -6.50 24.82 2.97
N LYS A 468 -6.23 24.45 4.22
CA LYS A 468 -5.43 25.25 5.16
C LYS A 468 -4.00 25.40 4.68
N PHE A 469 -3.37 24.32 4.20
CA PHE A 469 -2.00 24.35 3.73
C PHE A 469 -1.85 25.29 2.53
N PHE A 470 -2.71 25.19 1.53
CA PHE A 470 -2.64 26.07 0.35
C PHE A 470 -2.87 27.54 0.72
N ALA A 471 -3.86 27.84 1.57
CA ALA A 471 -4.09 29.20 2.04
C ALA A 471 -2.90 29.75 2.83
N GLN A 472 -2.31 28.93 3.70
CA GLN A 472 -1.17 29.32 4.53
C GLN A 472 0.10 29.49 3.68
N ALA A 473 0.34 28.63 2.70
CA ALA A 473 1.46 28.74 1.76
C ALA A 473 1.41 30.06 0.97
N VAL A 474 0.24 30.42 0.42
CA VAL A 474 0.04 31.70 -0.27
C VAL A 474 0.28 32.88 0.69
N LYS A 475 -0.26 32.81 1.91
CA LYS A 475 -0.07 33.83 2.94
C LYS A 475 1.40 34.01 3.35
N ASP A 476 2.17 32.92 3.38
CA ASP A 476 3.60 32.91 3.70
C ASP A 476 4.49 33.24 2.50
N GLY A 477 3.90 33.72 1.40
CA GLY A 477 4.63 34.20 0.23
C GLY A 477 5.14 33.10 -0.69
N LYS A 478 4.68 31.86 -0.55
CA LYS A 478 4.97 30.77 -1.48
C LYS A 478 4.23 31.02 -2.79
N LYS A 479 4.94 30.85 -3.90
CA LYS A 479 4.46 31.12 -5.26
C LYS A 479 4.33 29.87 -6.11
N LYS A 480 5.02 28.80 -5.72
CA LYS A 480 5.16 27.56 -6.47
C LYS A 480 4.78 26.37 -5.61
N LEU A 481 4.25 25.33 -6.24
CA LEU A 481 3.84 24.10 -5.58
C LEU A 481 4.47 22.89 -6.27
N VAL A 482 5.11 22.02 -5.49
CA VAL A 482 5.41 20.64 -5.87
C VAL A 482 4.34 19.75 -5.24
N ILE A 483 3.69 18.93 -6.06
CA ILE A 483 2.77 17.88 -5.60
C ILE A 483 3.55 16.57 -5.67
N ASP A 484 3.83 15.97 -4.53
CA ASP A 484 4.53 14.70 -4.44
C ASP A 484 3.52 13.54 -4.29
N PHE A 485 3.42 12.71 -5.32
CA PHE A 485 2.60 11.51 -5.38
C PHE A 485 3.43 10.23 -5.28
N SER A 486 4.69 10.32 -4.83
CA SER A 486 5.53 9.13 -4.65
C SER A 486 4.86 8.14 -3.71
N ALA A 487 4.87 6.85 -4.08
CA ALA A 487 4.24 5.73 -3.40
C ALA A 487 2.70 5.80 -3.25
N ASN A 488 2.01 6.68 -3.97
CA ASN A 488 0.56 6.85 -3.81
C ASN A 488 -0.26 5.77 -4.56
N GLY A 489 -0.78 4.79 -3.83
CA GLY A 489 -1.58 3.70 -4.39
C GLY A 489 -3.03 4.07 -4.78
N GLY A 490 -3.47 5.31 -4.53
CA GLY A 490 -4.86 5.73 -4.72
C GLY A 490 -5.67 5.68 -3.43
N GLY A 491 -6.96 5.35 -3.54
CA GLY A 491 -7.93 5.41 -2.43
C GLY A 491 -9.26 6.00 -2.86
N TYR A 492 -9.82 6.94 -2.11
CA TYR A 492 -11.20 7.39 -2.32
C TYR A 492 -11.32 8.33 -3.51
N ILE A 493 -12.07 7.92 -4.53
CA ILE A 493 -12.21 8.61 -5.82
C ILE A 493 -12.52 10.09 -5.62
N LEU A 494 -13.54 10.41 -4.80
CA LEU A 494 -13.98 11.79 -4.64
C LEU A 494 -12.94 12.68 -3.93
N GLN A 495 -11.97 12.12 -3.21
CA GLN A 495 -10.82 12.88 -2.71
C GLN A 495 -9.85 13.28 -3.82
N GLY A 496 -9.65 12.41 -4.81
CA GLY A 496 -8.89 12.76 -6.02
C GLY A 496 -9.55 13.91 -6.79
N TYR A 497 -10.88 13.87 -6.90
CA TYR A 497 -11.66 14.94 -7.52
C TYR A 497 -11.56 16.23 -6.70
N ASP A 498 -11.75 16.18 -5.38
CA ASP A 498 -11.63 17.36 -4.53
C ASP A 498 -10.23 17.95 -4.55
N PHE A 499 -9.17 17.14 -4.47
CA PHE A 499 -7.78 17.60 -4.55
C PHE A 499 -7.52 18.39 -5.83
N PHE A 500 -7.92 17.84 -6.99
CA PHE A 500 -7.83 18.56 -8.26
C PHE A 500 -8.60 19.89 -8.21
N ARG A 501 -9.83 19.86 -7.69
CA ARG A 501 -10.71 21.03 -7.63
C ARG A 501 -10.28 22.09 -6.62
N GLN A 502 -9.50 21.74 -5.59
CA GLN A 502 -8.87 22.72 -4.71
C GLN A 502 -7.83 23.58 -5.43
N LEU A 503 -7.15 23.01 -6.43
CA LEU A 503 -6.19 23.73 -7.26
C LEU A 503 -6.86 24.42 -8.46
N PHE A 504 -7.93 23.82 -9.00
CA PHE A 504 -8.63 24.28 -10.20
C PHE A 504 -10.17 24.31 -10.00
N PRO A 505 -10.71 25.18 -9.13
CA PRO A 505 -12.12 25.18 -8.74
C PRO A 505 -13.11 25.56 -9.85
N ASP A 506 -12.64 26.18 -10.94
CA ASP A 506 -13.48 26.56 -12.08
C ASP A 506 -13.36 25.58 -13.26
N VAL A 507 -12.50 24.56 -13.18
CA VAL A 507 -12.23 23.63 -14.28
C VAL A 507 -13.00 22.33 -14.12
N VAL A 508 -14.00 22.10 -14.97
CA VAL A 508 -14.78 20.85 -14.95
C VAL A 508 -13.88 19.68 -15.33
N GLN A 509 -13.80 18.69 -14.44
CA GLN A 509 -13.08 17.45 -14.64
C GLN A 509 -13.84 16.48 -15.55
N ASP A 510 -13.11 15.68 -16.34
CA ASP A 510 -13.71 14.67 -17.21
C ASP A 510 -14.27 13.51 -16.39
N GLY A 511 -13.40 12.67 -15.83
CA GLY A 511 -13.82 11.53 -15.03
C GLY A 511 -14.65 10.49 -15.80
N TYR A 512 -14.48 10.41 -17.12
CA TYR A 512 -15.26 9.49 -17.95
C TYR A 512 -14.92 8.04 -17.63
N SER A 513 -15.95 7.24 -17.47
CA SER A 513 -15.81 5.86 -17.05
C SER A 513 -16.97 5.01 -17.56
N ARG A 514 -16.80 3.69 -17.59
CA ARG A 514 -17.85 2.76 -18.04
C ARG A 514 -17.71 1.40 -17.36
N TRP A 515 -18.80 0.63 -17.39
CA TRP A 515 -18.82 -0.75 -16.92
C TRP A 515 -18.84 -1.71 -18.09
N LYS A 516 -18.18 -2.86 -17.93
CA LYS A 516 -18.35 -3.99 -18.85
C LYS A 516 -19.65 -4.69 -18.53
N GLU A 517 -20.46 -4.92 -19.55
CA GLU A 517 -21.72 -5.63 -19.40
C GLU A 517 -21.47 -7.15 -19.36
N ASN A 518 -22.19 -7.81 -18.45
CA ASN A 518 -22.32 -9.27 -18.38
C ASN A 518 -23.71 -9.60 -17.81
N ASP A 519 -24.13 -10.86 -17.91
CA ASP A 519 -25.46 -11.30 -17.49
C ASP A 519 -25.76 -10.98 -16.01
N GLY A 520 -24.78 -11.13 -15.13
CA GLY A 520 -24.91 -10.81 -13.70
C GLY A 520 -25.12 -9.30 -13.49
N PHE A 521 -24.22 -8.47 -14.02
CA PHE A 521 -24.29 -7.01 -13.92
C PHE A 521 -25.61 -6.46 -14.48
N MET A 522 -26.02 -6.92 -15.67
CA MET A 522 -27.24 -6.45 -16.32
C MET A 522 -28.50 -6.92 -15.59
N THR A 523 -28.48 -8.13 -15.03
CA THR A 523 -29.58 -8.63 -14.20
C THR A 523 -29.73 -7.80 -12.92
N ILE A 524 -28.64 -7.51 -12.22
CA ILE A 524 -28.64 -6.66 -11.03
C ILE A 524 -29.15 -5.26 -11.40
N SER A 525 -28.64 -4.67 -12.50
CA SER A 525 -29.05 -3.33 -12.96
C SER A 525 -30.54 -3.22 -13.20
N ARG A 526 -31.16 -4.21 -13.85
CA ARG A 526 -32.63 -4.24 -14.06
C ARG A 526 -33.38 -4.35 -12.73
N VAL A 527 -33.00 -5.33 -11.89
CA VAL A 527 -33.66 -5.56 -10.59
C VAL A 527 -33.59 -4.34 -9.69
N VAL A 528 -32.42 -3.70 -9.60
CA VAL A 528 -32.19 -2.50 -8.79
C VAL A 528 -32.96 -1.32 -9.36
N SER A 529 -32.85 -1.05 -10.67
CA SER A 529 -33.54 0.07 -11.33
C SER A 529 -35.06 0.00 -11.19
N ASP A 530 -35.64 -1.22 -11.22
CA ASP A 530 -37.07 -1.45 -11.01
C ASP A 530 -37.45 -1.24 -9.54
N ALA A 531 -36.64 -1.77 -8.60
CA ALA A 531 -36.91 -1.67 -7.16
C ALA A 531 -36.93 -0.21 -6.66
N VAL A 532 -36.13 0.67 -7.27
CA VAL A 532 -36.02 2.08 -6.85
C VAL A 532 -36.78 3.06 -7.74
N ALA A 533 -37.57 2.58 -8.70
CA ALA A 533 -38.23 3.42 -9.70
C ALA A 533 -39.16 4.50 -9.10
N SER A 534 -39.78 4.22 -7.94
CA SER A 534 -40.69 5.14 -7.23
C SER A 534 -40.04 5.81 -6.00
N ILE A 535 -38.75 5.57 -5.77
CA ILE A 535 -38.05 6.07 -4.58
C ILE A 535 -37.58 7.51 -4.81
N ASN A 536 -37.88 8.38 -3.84
CA ASN A 536 -37.20 9.66 -3.69
C ASN A 536 -36.11 9.51 -2.61
N PRO A 537 -34.83 9.48 -2.98
CA PRO A 537 -33.75 9.19 -2.05
C PRO A 537 -33.57 10.30 -0.99
N ASN A 538 -34.09 11.51 -1.22
CA ASN A 538 -33.99 12.63 -0.28
C ASN A 538 -35.01 12.56 0.86
N THR A 539 -36.08 11.78 0.72
CA THR A 539 -37.18 11.71 1.69
C THR A 539 -37.50 10.30 2.17
N SER A 540 -36.95 9.28 1.51
CA SER A 540 -37.12 7.89 1.94
C SER A 540 -36.52 7.69 3.33
N SER A 541 -37.14 6.83 4.14
CA SER A 541 -36.58 6.33 5.40
C SER A 541 -35.89 4.97 5.24
N ASP A 542 -36.00 4.36 4.07
CA ASP A 542 -35.39 3.06 3.77
C ASP A 542 -33.96 3.27 3.26
N SER A 543 -32.99 3.05 4.16
CA SER A 543 -31.56 3.17 3.85
C SER A 543 -31.10 2.21 2.76
N GLN A 544 -31.69 1.02 2.65
CA GLN A 544 -31.29 0.05 1.64
C GLN A 544 -31.72 0.52 0.26
N LEU A 545 -32.97 0.98 0.11
CA LEU A 545 -33.47 1.52 -1.15
C LEU A 545 -32.79 2.84 -1.54
N ILE A 546 -32.33 3.65 -0.56
CA ILE A 546 -31.48 4.80 -0.84
C ILE A 546 -30.12 4.35 -1.40
N ASN A 547 -29.46 3.37 -0.78
CA ASN A 547 -28.19 2.84 -1.29
C ASN A 547 -28.33 2.25 -2.70
N ASP A 548 -29.39 1.48 -2.94
CA ASP A 548 -29.72 0.96 -4.27
C ASP A 548 -29.93 2.09 -5.29
N TYR A 549 -30.60 3.18 -4.88
CA TYR A 549 -30.80 4.35 -5.75
C TYR A 549 -29.48 5.02 -6.09
N LEU A 550 -28.56 5.13 -5.12
CA LEU A 550 -27.24 5.76 -5.25
C LEU A 550 -26.16 4.81 -5.79
N SER A 551 -26.57 3.74 -6.48
CA SER A 551 -25.65 2.77 -7.08
C SER A 551 -25.58 2.92 -8.59
N TRP A 552 -24.44 2.55 -9.16
CA TRP A 552 -24.24 2.49 -10.63
C TRP A 552 -25.19 1.52 -11.35
N PHE A 553 -25.86 0.62 -10.62
CA PHE A 553 -26.90 -0.27 -11.14
C PHE A 553 -28.21 0.47 -11.47
N ASN A 554 -28.42 1.66 -10.90
CA ASN A 554 -29.56 2.51 -11.23
C ASN A 554 -29.20 3.49 -12.35
N TRP A 555 -29.98 3.52 -13.43
CA TRP A 555 -29.71 4.44 -14.54
C TRP A 555 -29.90 5.91 -14.18
N ARG A 556 -30.66 6.22 -13.13
CA ARG A 556 -30.96 7.59 -12.70
C ARG A 556 -29.86 8.25 -11.86
N TYR A 557 -28.84 7.50 -11.46
CA TYR A 557 -27.84 7.97 -10.50
C TYR A 557 -26.73 8.80 -11.14
N ASP A 558 -26.11 8.24 -12.18
CA ASP A 558 -24.96 8.86 -12.86
C ASP A 558 -25.40 9.90 -13.89
N LEU A 559 -24.45 10.75 -14.30
CA LEU A 559 -24.60 11.66 -15.42
C LEU A 559 -23.96 11.08 -16.68
N ASP A 560 -24.44 11.49 -17.84
CA ASP A 560 -23.81 11.23 -19.14
C ASP A 560 -22.53 12.08 -19.33
N ILE A 561 -21.87 11.92 -20.48
CA ILE A 561 -20.66 12.68 -20.82
C ILE A 561 -20.89 14.21 -20.85
N ASN A 562 -22.12 14.67 -21.06
CA ASN A 562 -22.53 16.07 -21.16
C ASN A 562 -23.02 16.68 -19.83
N ASP A 563 -22.76 16.02 -18.70
CA ASP A 563 -23.27 16.40 -17.37
C ASP A 563 -24.82 16.43 -17.28
N GLN A 564 -25.51 15.64 -18.09
CA GLN A 564 -26.97 15.50 -18.05
C GLN A 564 -27.36 14.14 -17.43
N PRO A 565 -28.49 14.06 -16.70
CA PRO A 565 -29.03 12.76 -16.29
C PRO A 565 -29.38 11.90 -17.52
N PHE A 566 -29.10 10.59 -17.45
CA PHE A 566 -29.70 9.64 -18.38
C PHE A 566 -31.22 9.70 -18.31
N THR A 567 -31.93 9.42 -19.42
CA THR A 567 -33.40 9.56 -19.49
C THR A 567 -34.15 8.22 -19.52
N SER A 568 -33.44 7.12 -19.76
CA SER A 568 -33.98 5.76 -19.76
C SER A 568 -32.96 4.72 -19.28
N PHE A 569 -33.39 3.47 -19.08
CA PHE A 569 -32.48 2.35 -18.80
C PHE A 569 -31.58 2.08 -20.00
N GLU A 570 -32.18 2.07 -21.19
CA GLU A 570 -31.54 1.87 -22.48
C GLU A 570 -30.47 2.95 -22.76
N ASP A 571 -30.73 4.22 -22.43
CA ASP A 571 -29.75 5.30 -22.63
C ASP A 571 -28.41 5.03 -21.93
N LYS A 572 -28.43 4.38 -20.75
CA LYS A 572 -27.23 4.07 -19.99
C LYS A 572 -26.65 2.69 -20.31
N PHE A 573 -27.53 1.70 -20.50
CA PHE A 573 -27.17 0.29 -20.52
C PHE A 573 -27.38 -0.39 -21.88
N ASP A 574 -27.72 0.36 -22.94
CA ASP A 574 -27.63 -0.19 -24.29
C ASP A 574 -26.15 -0.44 -24.66
N PRO A 575 -25.86 -1.58 -25.30
CA PRO A 575 -24.48 -2.04 -25.44
C PRO A 575 -23.68 -1.18 -26.42
N HIS A 576 -22.65 -0.54 -25.90
CA HIS A 576 -21.59 0.13 -26.66
C HIS A 576 -20.44 -0.86 -26.89
N VAL A 577 -20.38 -1.44 -28.08
CA VAL A 577 -19.49 -2.58 -28.35
C VAL A 577 -18.09 -2.12 -28.76
N PHE A 578 -17.08 -2.52 -27.98
CA PHE A 578 -15.66 -2.37 -28.30
C PHE A 578 -14.96 -3.72 -28.17
N LYS A 579 -14.12 -4.11 -29.14
CA LYS A 579 -13.47 -5.45 -29.19
C LYS A 579 -14.45 -6.61 -28.92
N ASN A 580 -15.63 -6.58 -29.55
CA ASN A 580 -16.71 -7.56 -29.36
C ASN A 580 -17.21 -7.70 -27.91
N THR A 581 -16.93 -6.70 -27.05
CA THR A 581 -17.36 -6.66 -25.66
C THR A 581 -18.36 -5.52 -25.48
N PRO A 582 -19.55 -5.79 -24.93
CA PRO A 582 -20.53 -4.76 -24.62
C PRO A 582 -20.14 -3.98 -23.36
N TYR A 583 -20.29 -2.66 -23.42
CA TYR A 583 -20.09 -1.76 -22.31
C TYR A 583 -21.28 -0.82 -22.18
N THR A 584 -21.51 -0.31 -20.98
CA THR A 584 -22.45 0.79 -20.76
C THR A 584 -22.01 2.06 -21.51
N ASP A 585 -22.90 3.04 -21.62
CA ASP A 585 -22.50 4.39 -22.01
C ASP A 585 -21.49 4.96 -20.99
N LEU A 586 -20.73 5.98 -21.43
CA LEU A 586 -19.81 6.73 -20.59
C LEU A 586 -20.59 7.53 -19.55
N MET A 587 -20.15 7.42 -18.31
CA MET A 587 -20.81 8.03 -17.17
C MET A 587 -19.85 8.85 -16.31
N ARG A 588 -20.43 9.82 -15.59
CA ARG A 588 -19.75 10.78 -14.72
C ARG A 588 -20.48 10.92 -13.39
N TRP A 589 -19.73 11.27 -12.35
CA TRP A 589 -20.27 11.52 -11.02
C TRP A 589 -21.08 12.83 -10.97
N ASN A 590 -22.26 12.80 -10.33
CA ASN A 590 -23.01 14.00 -10.02
C ASN A 590 -22.49 14.69 -8.73
N LEU A 591 -21.51 15.58 -8.87
CA LEU A 591 -20.91 16.28 -7.72
C LEU A 591 -21.82 17.34 -7.07
N TRP A 592 -22.97 17.64 -7.67
CA TRP A 592 -23.98 18.50 -7.04
C TRP A 592 -24.90 17.73 -6.08
N ASP A 593 -24.91 16.39 -6.13
CA ASP A 593 -25.77 15.57 -5.29
C ASP A 593 -25.26 15.51 -3.83
N PRO A 594 -26.02 16.00 -2.83
CA PRO A 594 -25.69 15.79 -1.41
C PRO A 594 -25.53 14.36 -1.00
N LEU A 595 -26.30 13.44 -1.56
CA LEU A 595 -26.27 12.05 -1.15
C LEU A 595 -25.02 11.33 -1.64
N THR A 596 -24.35 11.85 -2.66
CA THR A 596 -23.01 11.42 -3.09
C THR A 596 -21.89 12.15 -2.33
N THR A 597 -22.08 13.45 -2.05
CA THR A 597 -21.04 14.33 -1.52
C THR A 597 -21.17 14.58 -0.01
N LYS A 598 -21.85 15.65 0.39
CA LYS A 598 -21.87 16.17 1.77
C LYS A 598 -22.54 15.28 2.81
N ASN A 599 -23.49 14.44 2.42
CA ASN A 599 -24.28 13.66 3.36
C ASN A 599 -23.36 12.68 4.12
N ALA A 600 -23.26 12.80 5.45
CA ALA A 600 -22.39 11.95 6.26
C ALA A 600 -22.87 10.49 6.35
N THR A 601 -24.15 10.24 6.07
CA THR A 601 -24.74 8.90 6.14
C THR A 601 -24.65 8.15 4.83
N PHE A 602 -24.66 8.80 3.67
CA PHE A 602 -24.69 8.14 2.35
C PHE A 602 -23.52 8.56 1.44
N GLY A 603 -23.09 9.81 1.52
CA GLY A 603 -22.01 10.40 0.74
C GLY A 603 -20.68 10.42 1.49
N ILE A 604 -19.66 11.02 0.87
CA ILE A 604 -18.30 11.10 1.42
C ILE A 604 -18.16 12.04 2.63
N GLY A 605 -19.19 12.85 2.91
CA GLY A 605 -19.22 13.77 4.06
C GLY A 605 -18.59 15.15 3.80
N ILE A 606 -18.23 15.45 2.54
CA ILE A 606 -17.64 16.74 2.13
C ILE A 606 -18.38 17.34 0.94
N ASP A 607 -18.46 18.67 0.87
CA ASP A 607 -18.76 19.35 -0.39
C ASP A 607 -17.47 19.34 -1.23
N ILE A 608 -17.54 18.97 -2.51
CA ILE A 608 -16.38 19.04 -3.40
C ILE A 608 -16.08 20.49 -3.74
N THR A 609 -14.80 20.86 -3.75
CA THR A 609 -14.37 22.23 -4.03
C THR A 609 -14.85 22.71 -5.41
N GLY A 610 -15.30 23.97 -5.50
CA GLY A 610 -15.94 24.49 -6.71
C GLY A 610 -17.40 24.04 -6.90
N TYR A 611 -17.98 23.32 -5.94
CA TYR A 611 -19.41 22.96 -5.93
C TYR A 611 -20.08 23.43 -4.64
N ARG A 612 -21.38 23.69 -4.71
CA ARG A 612 -22.26 23.95 -3.55
C ARG A 612 -21.72 25.03 -2.60
N SER A 613 -21.45 24.68 -1.33
CA SER A 613 -20.97 25.66 -0.35
C SER A 613 -19.54 26.15 -0.64
N LEU A 614 -18.81 25.44 -1.50
CA LEU A 614 -17.47 25.77 -1.98
C LEU A 614 -17.45 26.25 -3.44
N ALA A 615 -18.60 26.62 -4.00
CA ALA A 615 -18.73 27.05 -5.41
C ALA A 615 -17.91 28.29 -5.77
N ASN A 616 -17.56 29.13 -4.79
CA ASN A 616 -16.78 30.36 -4.99
C ASN A 616 -15.32 30.21 -4.53
N ALA A 617 -14.80 28.98 -4.48
CA ALA A 617 -13.39 28.75 -4.18
C ALA A 617 -12.50 29.35 -5.29
N THR A 618 -11.29 29.79 -4.93
CA THR A 618 -10.33 30.39 -5.85
C THR A 618 -9.07 29.56 -5.92
N ALA A 619 -8.48 29.44 -7.12
CA ALA A 619 -7.22 28.74 -7.31
C ALA A 619 -6.09 29.37 -6.45
N PRO A 620 -5.36 28.59 -5.64
CA PRO A 620 -4.28 29.10 -4.79
C PRO A 620 -2.99 29.38 -5.57
N PHE A 621 -2.76 28.67 -6.67
CA PHE A 621 -1.58 28.81 -7.53
C PHE A 621 -2.00 28.83 -9.00
N ALA A 622 -1.27 29.57 -9.84
CA ALA A 622 -1.43 29.48 -11.28
C ALA A 622 -0.94 28.12 -11.79
N PRO A 623 -1.56 27.52 -12.83
CA PRO A 623 -1.19 26.19 -13.31
C PRO A 623 0.30 26.06 -13.68
N GLU A 624 0.87 27.09 -14.30
CA GLU A 624 2.29 27.11 -14.62
C GLU A 624 3.18 27.06 -13.37
N ASN A 625 2.70 27.41 -12.18
CA ASN A 625 3.46 27.38 -10.93
C ASN A 625 3.34 26.07 -10.15
N ILE A 626 2.74 25.04 -10.74
CA ILE A 626 2.57 23.72 -10.14
C ILE A 626 3.39 22.69 -10.93
N VAL A 627 3.92 21.67 -10.25
CA VAL A 627 4.51 20.48 -10.89
C VAL A 627 4.13 19.22 -10.10
N MET A 628 3.89 18.12 -10.79
CA MET A 628 3.72 16.80 -10.17
C MET A 628 5.04 16.06 -10.14
N LEU A 629 5.39 15.48 -8.99
CA LEU A 629 6.48 14.56 -8.78
C LEU A 629 5.92 13.15 -8.60
N LEU A 630 6.38 12.22 -9.43
CA LEU A 630 5.90 10.86 -9.52
C LEU A 630 7.11 9.90 -9.60
N ASP A 631 6.90 8.66 -9.19
CA ASP A 631 7.86 7.55 -9.20
C ASP A 631 7.37 6.33 -10.03
N GLY A 632 6.21 6.47 -10.68
CA GLY A 632 5.54 5.38 -11.38
C GLY A 632 4.53 4.61 -10.53
N PHE A 633 4.54 4.75 -9.20
CA PHE A 633 3.67 3.98 -8.29
C PHE A 633 2.20 4.42 -8.35
N CYS A 634 1.95 5.69 -8.69
CA CYS A 634 0.62 6.30 -8.77
C CYS A 634 -0.41 5.38 -9.43
N ALA A 635 -1.44 4.98 -8.67
CA ALA A 635 -2.45 4.00 -9.05
C ALA A 635 -3.87 4.41 -8.61
N SER A 636 -4.88 3.78 -9.19
CA SER A 636 -6.30 3.98 -8.87
C SER A 636 -6.67 5.48 -8.83
N THR A 637 -7.26 5.99 -7.74
CA THR A 637 -7.59 7.41 -7.57
C THR A 637 -6.43 8.39 -7.82
N CYS A 638 -5.18 7.99 -7.56
CA CYS A 638 -4.04 8.84 -7.90
C CYS A 638 -3.95 9.10 -9.41
N THR A 639 -4.29 8.10 -10.23
CA THR A 639 -4.33 8.25 -11.70
C THR A 639 -5.37 9.29 -12.11
N LEU A 640 -6.57 9.25 -11.50
CA LEU A 640 -7.62 10.24 -11.75
C LEU A 640 -7.15 11.66 -11.42
N ALA A 641 -6.53 11.85 -10.25
CA ALA A 641 -6.00 13.16 -9.85
C ALA A 641 -4.86 13.63 -10.77
N ALA A 642 -3.87 12.78 -11.03
CA ALA A 642 -2.72 13.10 -11.87
C ALA A 642 -3.12 13.41 -13.32
N GLU A 643 -4.05 12.65 -13.87
CA GLU A 643 -4.61 12.90 -15.20
C GLU A 643 -5.42 14.19 -15.23
N MET A 644 -6.23 14.47 -14.20
CA MET A 644 -6.98 15.72 -14.11
C MET A 644 -6.06 16.94 -14.10
N LEU A 645 -5.00 16.87 -13.30
CA LEU A 645 -3.97 17.90 -13.21
C LEU A 645 -3.25 18.08 -14.56
N ARG A 646 -2.88 16.99 -15.26
CA ARG A 646 -2.15 17.06 -16.52
C ARG A 646 -3.02 17.54 -17.69
N LEU A 647 -4.21 16.96 -17.85
CA LEU A 647 -5.06 17.15 -19.03
C LEU A 647 -5.90 18.40 -18.94
N GLN A 648 -6.57 18.65 -17.81
CA GLN A 648 -7.46 19.79 -17.60
C GLN A 648 -6.77 20.93 -16.85
N GLY A 649 -5.90 20.62 -15.89
CA GLY A 649 -5.08 21.63 -15.18
C GLY A 649 -3.85 22.11 -15.97
N GLY A 650 -3.36 21.33 -16.95
CA GLY A 650 -2.14 21.66 -17.69
C GLY A 650 -0.85 21.61 -16.87
N VAL A 651 -0.86 20.90 -15.73
CA VAL A 651 0.27 20.77 -14.82
C VAL A 651 1.30 19.78 -15.40
N PRO A 652 2.59 20.16 -15.50
CA PRO A 652 3.64 19.27 -15.98
C PRO A 652 3.99 18.18 -14.95
N SER A 653 4.52 17.06 -15.42
CA SER A 653 4.94 15.93 -14.59
C SER A 653 6.45 15.65 -14.64
N ILE A 654 6.98 15.22 -13.50
CA ILE A 654 8.32 14.68 -13.32
C ILE A 654 8.18 13.21 -12.91
N ALA A 655 8.91 12.32 -13.58
CA ALA A 655 8.99 10.91 -13.21
C ALA A 655 10.41 10.54 -12.75
N MET A 656 10.51 9.88 -11.60
CA MET A 656 11.76 9.42 -11.00
C MET A 656 12.13 8.00 -11.45
N GLY A 657 13.42 7.75 -11.65
CA GLY A 657 13.97 6.40 -11.81
C GLY A 657 13.71 5.77 -13.19
N GLY A 658 13.15 4.57 -13.20
CA GLY A 658 12.93 3.67 -14.33
C GLY A 658 14.11 2.71 -14.56
N ARG A 659 13.98 1.82 -15.56
CA ARG A 659 15.06 0.91 -15.96
C ARG A 659 16.30 1.70 -16.40
N PRO A 660 17.51 1.12 -16.29
CA PRO A 660 18.77 1.78 -16.65
C PRO A 660 18.95 1.84 -18.18
N LYS A 661 18.07 2.58 -18.85
CA LYS A 661 18.05 2.88 -20.29
C LYS A 661 17.78 4.37 -20.49
N ALA A 662 18.33 4.94 -21.55
CA ALA A 662 18.03 6.31 -21.95
C ALA A 662 16.58 6.45 -22.46
N GLY A 663 16.03 7.66 -22.42
CA GLY A 663 14.67 7.97 -22.88
C GLY A 663 13.69 8.31 -21.75
N GLY A 664 12.46 8.65 -22.13
CA GLY A 664 11.39 8.96 -21.20
C GLY A 664 10.79 7.75 -20.51
N ILE A 665 10.00 8.03 -19.48
CA ILE A 665 9.16 7.09 -18.73
C ILE A 665 7.84 7.79 -18.42
N GLN A 666 6.80 7.05 -18.07
CA GLN A 666 5.56 7.64 -17.56
C GLN A 666 5.58 7.75 -16.04
N GLY A 667 4.99 8.81 -15.50
CA GLY A 667 4.89 9.00 -14.04
C GLY A 667 3.77 8.20 -13.40
N VAL A 668 2.76 7.78 -14.17
CA VAL A 668 1.63 6.97 -13.71
C VAL A 668 1.77 5.58 -14.31
N GLY A 669 2.20 4.61 -13.51
CA GLY A 669 2.44 3.22 -13.94
C GLY A 669 1.55 2.17 -13.28
N GLY A 670 0.80 2.53 -12.24
CA GLY A 670 -0.19 1.66 -11.61
C GLY A 670 -1.50 1.59 -12.38
N ILE A 671 -2.46 0.80 -11.84
CA ILE A 671 -3.80 0.60 -12.42
C ILE A 671 -4.53 1.92 -12.67
N LYS A 672 -4.86 2.23 -13.93
CA LYS A 672 -5.66 3.40 -14.35
C LYS A 672 -7.17 3.10 -14.40
N GLY A 673 -7.59 2.04 -13.73
CA GLY A 673 -8.99 1.67 -13.56
C GLY A 673 -9.68 2.55 -12.52
N SER A 674 -10.92 2.95 -12.81
CA SER A 674 -11.65 3.94 -12.00
C SER A 674 -12.48 3.34 -10.87
N GLN A 675 -12.62 2.01 -10.75
CA GLN A 675 -13.28 1.36 -9.61
C GLN A 675 -12.88 -0.11 -9.52
N VAL A 676 -12.62 -0.57 -8.31
CA VAL A 676 -12.44 -1.98 -7.93
C VAL A 676 -13.67 -2.44 -7.15
N LEU A 677 -14.06 -3.71 -7.29
CA LEU A 677 -14.94 -4.37 -6.32
C LEU A 677 -14.26 -5.63 -5.82
N GLN A 678 -14.44 -5.96 -4.53
CA GLN A 678 -14.10 -7.28 -4.05
C GLN A 678 -15.14 -8.28 -4.57
N TRP A 679 -14.75 -9.55 -4.65
CA TRP A 679 -15.70 -10.60 -5.04
C TRP A 679 -16.79 -10.79 -3.98
N ALA A 680 -16.47 -10.53 -2.70
CA ALA A 680 -17.46 -10.52 -1.62
C ALA A 680 -18.56 -9.47 -1.85
N ASP A 681 -18.19 -8.33 -2.42
CA ASP A 681 -19.12 -7.26 -2.71
C ASP A 681 -20.02 -7.60 -3.91
N ILE A 682 -19.42 -8.10 -4.99
CA ILE A 682 -20.16 -8.64 -6.14
C ILE A 682 -21.18 -9.68 -5.66
N LYS A 683 -20.76 -10.59 -4.77
CA LYS A 683 -21.63 -11.62 -4.21
C LYS A 683 -22.75 -11.04 -3.36
N ARG A 684 -22.50 -10.02 -2.55
CA ARG A 684 -23.53 -9.29 -1.81
C ARG A 684 -24.57 -8.68 -2.75
N TYR A 685 -24.14 -7.99 -3.81
CA TYR A 685 -25.07 -7.41 -4.79
C TYR A 685 -25.88 -8.49 -5.51
N VAL A 686 -25.25 -9.62 -5.86
CA VAL A 686 -25.94 -10.78 -6.45
C VAL A 686 -27.00 -11.33 -5.51
N ASP A 687 -26.69 -11.55 -4.24
CA ASP A 687 -27.64 -12.10 -3.26
C ASP A 687 -28.82 -11.15 -3.01
N ASP A 688 -28.57 -9.85 -2.94
CA ASP A 688 -29.60 -8.84 -2.74
C ASP A 688 -30.50 -8.66 -3.97
N ALA A 689 -29.95 -8.79 -5.18
CA ALA A 689 -30.74 -8.87 -6.40
C ALA A 689 -31.52 -10.19 -6.48
N HIS A 690 -30.95 -11.32 -6.03
CA HIS A 690 -31.58 -12.63 -6.10
C HIS A 690 -32.88 -12.69 -5.28
N LYS A 691 -32.86 -12.09 -4.07
CA LYS A 691 -34.06 -11.93 -3.22
C LYS A 691 -35.20 -11.17 -3.90
N ARG A 692 -34.88 -10.34 -4.89
CA ARG A 692 -35.82 -9.48 -5.64
C ARG A 692 -36.10 -9.99 -7.05
N ALA A 693 -35.47 -11.09 -7.48
CA ALA A 693 -35.62 -11.63 -8.82
C ALA A 693 -37.04 -12.20 -9.03
N THR A 694 -37.74 -11.70 -10.05
CA THR A 694 -39.12 -12.09 -10.35
C THR A 694 -39.20 -13.17 -11.43
N THR A 695 -38.20 -13.28 -12.30
CA THR A 695 -38.18 -14.23 -13.43
C THR A 695 -37.16 -15.38 -13.24
N ASP A 696 -37.39 -16.50 -13.93
CA ASP A 696 -36.45 -17.63 -13.92
C ASP A 696 -35.11 -17.28 -14.56
N ALA A 697 -35.10 -16.42 -15.59
CA ALA A 697 -33.89 -15.95 -16.23
C ALA A 697 -33.00 -15.15 -15.25
N GLN A 698 -33.60 -14.23 -14.49
CA GLN A 698 -32.88 -13.48 -13.45
C GLN A 698 -32.31 -14.43 -12.37
N ARG A 699 -33.11 -15.37 -11.89
CA ARG A 699 -32.65 -16.37 -10.91
C ARG A 699 -31.49 -17.21 -11.45
N ALA A 700 -31.57 -17.66 -12.70
CA ALA A 700 -30.53 -18.47 -13.34
C ALA A 700 -29.21 -17.69 -13.48
N ALA A 701 -29.26 -16.43 -13.93
CA ALA A 701 -28.07 -15.58 -14.06
C ALA A 701 -27.36 -15.37 -12.71
N LEU A 702 -28.13 -15.13 -11.64
CA LEU A 702 -27.62 -14.84 -10.31
C LEU A 702 -27.16 -16.10 -9.55
N SER A 703 -27.75 -17.28 -9.81
CA SER A 703 -27.38 -18.54 -9.15
C SER A 703 -26.02 -19.11 -9.57
N ARG A 704 -25.32 -18.49 -10.52
CA ARG A 704 -23.96 -18.87 -10.93
C ARG A 704 -22.90 -18.53 -9.87
N TYR A 705 -23.17 -17.57 -8.99
CA TYR A 705 -22.20 -17.05 -8.02
C TYR A 705 -22.25 -17.81 -6.70
N SER A 706 -21.10 -18.24 -6.20
CA SER A 706 -20.97 -18.90 -4.89
C SER A 706 -19.94 -18.21 -4.01
N ASP A 707 -20.04 -18.39 -2.68
CA ASP A 707 -19.06 -17.84 -1.73
C ASP A 707 -17.71 -18.59 -1.76
N LEU A 708 -17.61 -19.69 -2.54
CA LEU A 708 -16.45 -20.58 -2.51
C LEU A 708 -15.13 -19.85 -2.81
N PRO A 709 -15.00 -19.05 -3.89
CA PRO A 709 -13.73 -18.38 -4.15
C PRO A 709 -13.41 -17.29 -3.11
N VAL A 710 -14.42 -16.61 -2.59
CA VAL A 710 -14.25 -15.64 -1.49
C VAL A 710 -13.66 -16.34 -0.28
N ASN A 711 -14.25 -17.47 0.13
CA ASN A 711 -13.80 -18.25 1.30
C ASN A 711 -12.43 -18.92 1.12
N ARG A 712 -12.03 -19.20 -0.12
CA ARG A 712 -10.74 -19.82 -0.51
C ARG A 712 -9.64 -18.80 -0.84
N SER A 713 -9.82 -17.55 -0.44
CA SER A 713 -8.85 -16.48 -0.66
C SER A 713 -8.56 -15.66 0.60
N THR A 714 -7.47 -14.91 0.61
CA THR A 714 -7.23 -13.82 1.58
C THR A 714 -7.61 -12.45 1.03
N ALA A 715 -7.67 -12.32 -0.29
CA ALA A 715 -8.20 -11.19 -1.03
C ALA A 715 -8.62 -11.67 -2.43
N ALA A 716 -9.71 -11.09 -2.95
CA ALA A 716 -10.19 -11.37 -4.30
C ALA A 716 -10.95 -10.16 -4.84
N ALA A 717 -10.53 -9.62 -5.98
CA ALA A 717 -11.09 -8.43 -6.58
C ALA A 717 -10.85 -8.36 -8.09
N VAL A 718 -11.59 -7.47 -8.74
CA VAL A 718 -11.50 -7.18 -10.17
C VAL A 718 -11.61 -5.68 -10.41
N ASN A 719 -10.94 -5.19 -11.46
CA ASN A 719 -11.18 -3.86 -11.99
C ASN A 719 -12.53 -3.87 -12.72
N VAL A 720 -13.55 -3.24 -12.17
CA VAL A 720 -14.91 -3.33 -12.72
C VAL A 720 -15.29 -2.15 -13.61
N ARG A 721 -14.54 -1.05 -13.52
CA ARG A 721 -14.87 0.20 -14.20
C ARG A 721 -13.64 0.79 -14.88
N ASP A 722 -13.66 0.80 -16.20
CA ASP A 722 -12.62 1.45 -16.99
C ASP A 722 -12.71 2.97 -16.84
N GLN A 723 -11.56 3.64 -16.81
CA GLN A 723 -11.48 5.05 -17.16
C GLN A 723 -11.23 5.21 -18.66
N ILE A 724 -11.94 6.13 -19.30
CA ILE A 724 -11.74 6.46 -20.71
C ILE A 724 -11.22 7.90 -20.81
N LEU A 725 -10.06 8.09 -21.43
CA LEU A 725 -9.52 9.43 -21.66
C LEU A 725 -10.33 10.14 -22.74
N ARG A 726 -10.39 11.48 -22.69
CA ARG A 726 -11.10 12.31 -23.68
C ARG A 726 -10.68 11.98 -25.12
N GLY A 727 -9.40 11.70 -25.35
CA GLY A 727 -8.88 11.32 -26.68
C GLY A 727 -9.34 9.95 -27.17
N ASN A 728 -9.88 9.12 -26.29
CA ASN A 728 -10.22 7.70 -26.51
C ASN A 728 -11.71 7.40 -26.35
N VAL A 729 -12.55 8.44 -26.25
CA VAL A 729 -14.02 8.29 -26.21
C VAL A 729 -14.54 7.54 -27.44
N GLN A 730 -13.93 7.79 -28.61
CA GLN A 730 -14.40 7.23 -29.89
C GLN A 730 -13.87 5.82 -30.18
N ASP A 731 -12.64 5.51 -29.78
CA ASP A 731 -12.03 4.19 -29.98
C ASP A 731 -12.29 3.23 -28.80
N GLY A 732 -12.71 3.78 -27.66
CA GLY A 732 -13.01 3.06 -26.45
C GLY A 732 -11.78 2.46 -25.77
N LEU A 733 -10.56 2.92 -26.10
CA LEU A 733 -9.34 2.42 -25.48
C LEU A 733 -9.29 2.83 -24.00
N PRO A 734 -9.25 1.88 -23.06
CA PRO A 734 -9.14 2.21 -21.64
C PRO A 734 -7.82 2.93 -21.35
N ALA A 735 -7.85 3.92 -20.44
CA ALA A 735 -6.69 4.71 -20.03
C ALA A 735 -5.50 3.82 -19.64
N GLN A 736 -5.82 2.66 -19.09
CA GLN A 736 -4.97 1.50 -18.86
C GLN A 736 -3.90 1.25 -19.93
N TYR A 737 -4.27 1.32 -21.20
CA TYR A 737 -3.38 0.99 -22.32
C TYR A 737 -2.79 2.22 -23.00
N VAL A 738 -2.99 3.41 -22.43
CA VAL A 738 -2.45 4.65 -22.95
C VAL A 738 -1.14 4.96 -22.23
N TYR A 739 -0.05 4.96 -22.99
CA TYR A 739 1.27 5.40 -22.51
C TYR A 739 1.33 6.92 -22.42
N GLU A 740 1.74 7.44 -21.25
CA GLU A 740 1.73 8.86 -20.99
C GLU A 740 3.06 9.35 -20.43
N GLU A 741 3.98 9.61 -21.36
CA GLU A 741 5.33 10.08 -21.04
C GLU A 741 5.32 11.33 -20.14
N ALA A 742 6.17 11.33 -19.13
CA ALA A 742 6.36 12.50 -18.26
C ALA A 742 7.13 13.61 -18.98
N ASP A 743 6.86 14.87 -18.63
CA ASP A 743 7.55 16.01 -19.24
C ASP A 743 9.06 16.02 -18.91
N CYS A 744 9.44 15.45 -17.77
CA CYS A 744 10.81 15.38 -17.29
C CYS A 744 11.08 14.05 -16.58
N ARG A 745 12.19 13.39 -16.92
CA ARG A 745 12.71 12.24 -16.18
C ARG A 745 13.91 12.65 -15.34
N LEU A 746 13.94 12.26 -14.08
CA LEU A 746 15.10 12.39 -13.19
C LEU A 746 15.54 11.03 -12.67
N TYR A 747 16.82 10.88 -12.36
CA TYR A 747 17.34 9.69 -11.67
C TYR A 747 17.46 9.95 -10.17
N TRP A 748 17.21 8.91 -9.38
CA TRP A 748 17.54 8.92 -7.96
C TRP A 748 19.04 9.10 -7.76
N THR A 749 19.45 9.79 -6.70
CA THR A 749 20.85 9.90 -6.27
C THR A 749 21.00 9.38 -4.86
N GLU A 750 22.23 9.12 -4.40
CA GLU A 750 22.45 8.64 -3.03
C GLU A 750 21.94 9.62 -1.98
N ALA A 751 22.04 10.93 -2.22
CA ALA A 751 21.50 11.95 -1.32
C ALA A 751 19.96 11.84 -1.18
N MET A 752 19.27 11.54 -2.29
CA MET A 752 17.82 11.35 -2.32
C MET A 752 17.35 10.11 -1.57
N VAL A 753 18.17 9.05 -1.52
CA VAL A 753 17.88 7.84 -0.73
C VAL A 753 17.79 8.18 0.76
N GLY A 754 18.67 9.08 1.23
CA GLY A 754 18.73 9.51 2.62
C GLY A 754 17.67 10.54 3.00
N ASP A 755 17.32 11.45 2.08
CA ASP A 755 16.56 12.66 2.37
C ASP A 755 15.57 13.03 1.25
N VAL A 756 14.27 12.98 1.57
CA VAL A 756 13.21 13.36 0.64
C VAL A 756 13.31 14.81 0.16
N ARG A 757 13.91 15.71 0.97
CA ARG A 757 14.10 17.11 0.59
C ARG A 757 14.98 17.26 -0.64
N GLU A 758 15.94 16.36 -0.84
CA GLU A 758 16.79 16.39 -2.03
C GLU A 758 16.03 16.01 -3.31
N VAL A 759 15.00 15.15 -3.18
CA VAL A 759 14.07 14.81 -4.26
C VAL A 759 13.25 16.05 -4.63
N TRP A 760 12.66 16.71 -3.64
CA TRP A 760 11.87 17.92 -3.85
C TRP A 760 12.69 19.07 -4.42
N LYS A 761 13.95 19.25 -3.97
CA LYS A 761 14.88 20.23 -4.54
C LYS A 761 15.18 19.93 -6.01
N ALA A 762 15.43 18.68 -6.37
CA ALA A 762 15.66 18.32 -7.77
C ALA A 762 14.43 18.57 -8.64
N ALA A 763 13.25 18.18 -8.16
CA ALA A 763 11.97 18.43 -8.82
C ALA A 763 11.72 19.93 -9.02
N ALA A 764 11.89 20.73 -7.97
CA ALA A 764 11.70 22.17 -8.02
C ALA A 764 12.73 22.86 -8.93
N ASN A 765 13.99 22.46 -8.90
CA ASN A 765 15.01 23.02 -9.78
C ASN A 765 14.74 22.71 -11.26
N ALA A 766 14.30 21.49 -11.58
CA ALA A 766 13.91 21.10 -12.94
C ALA A 766 12.68 21.90 -13.41
N ALA A 767 11.67 22.00 -12.55
CA ALA A 767 10.40 22.65 -12.90
C ALA A 767 10.51 24.17 -13.01
N PHE A 768 11.22 24.83 -12.07
CA PHE A 768 11.14 26.28 -11.86
C PHE A 768 12.43 27.04 -12.20
N LYS A 769 13.57 26.35 -12.34
CA LYS A 769 14.89 26.98 -12.50
C LYS A 769 15.67 26.46 -13.72
N GLY A 770 15.05 25.64 -14.56
CA GLY A 770 15.63 25.15 -15.81
C GLY A 770 16.79 24.16 -15.62
N ALA A 771 16.86 23.47 -14.47
CA ALA A 771 17.79 22.37 -14.32
C ALA A 771 17.48 21.27 -15.34
N LYS A 772 18.54 20.57 -15.80
CA LYS A 772 18.40 19.55 -16.84
C LYS A 772 17.73 18.30 -16.28
N CYS A 773 16.82 17.73 -17.07
CA CYS A 773 16.31 16.40 -16.88
C CYS A 773 17.23 15.37 -17.56
N ALA A 774 17.23 14.13 -17.09
CA ALA A 774 17.89 13.03 -17.79
C ALA A 774 17.22 12.77 -19.16
N HIS A 775 15.90 12.99 -19.23
CA HIS A 775 15.14 13.04 -20.47
C HIS A 775 14.03 14.11 -20.38
N GLY A 776 13.68 14.71 -21.52
CA GLY A 776 12.66 15.75 -21.59
C GLY A 776 13.13 17.09 -21.01
N GLY A 777 12.17 17.87 -20.51
CA GLY A 777 12.38 19.18 -19.91
C GLY A 777 11.09 19.99 -19.84
N ILE A 778 10.86 20.64 -18.69
CA ILE A 778 9.66 21.44 -18.47
C ILE A 778 9.85 22.81 -19.13
N LYS A 779 9.13 23.04 -20.24
CA LYS A 779 9.09 24.33 -20.93
C LYS A 779 7.89 25.14 -20.44
N ARG A 780 8.16 26.34 -19.90
CA ARG A 780 7.11 27.27 -19.46
C ARG A 780 6.89 28.33 -20.52
N ASP A 781 5.94 28.09 -21.42
CA ASP A 781 5.42 29.12 -22.31
C ASP A 781 4.12 29.70 -21.73
N ALA A 782 4.19 30.92 -21.20
CA ALA A 782 3.03 31.64 -20.65
C ALA A 782 1.89 31.80 -21.68
N LYS A 783 2.20 31.82 -22.98
CA LYS A 783 1.19 31.89 -24.06
C LYS A 783 0.43 30.57 -24.26
N ARG A 784 1.04 29.43 -23.92
CA ARG A 784 0.46 28.10 -24.15
C ARG A 784 -0.51 27.71 -23.04
N SER A 785 -0.26 28.14 -21.80
CA SER A 785 -1.21 27.99 -20.68
C SER A 785 -2.48 28.83 -20.89
N GLU A 786 -2.35 30.08 -21.33
CA GLU A 786 -3.50 30.94 -21.67
C GLU A 786 -4.35 30.36 -22.81
N GLN A 787 -3.72 29.83 -23.86
CA GLN A 787 -4.44 29.21 -24.98
C GLN A 787 -5.18 27.93 -24.56
N ARG A 788 -4.55 27.08 -23.73
CA ARG A 788 -5.14 25.83 -23.26
C ARG A 788 -6.28 26.08 -22.27
N ALA A 789 -6.12 27.05 -21.36
CA ALA A 789 -7.18 27.49 -20.46
C ALA A 789 -8.36 28.15 -21.20
N ALA A 790 -8.07 28.97 -22.22
CA ALA A 790 -9.11 29.60 -23.06
C ALA A 790 -9.86 28.59 -23.94
N GLU A 791 -9.22 27.51 -24.39
CA GLU A 791 -9.87 26.43 -25.15
C GLU A 791 -10.84 25.62 -24.26
N VAL A 792 -10.45 25.36 -23.01
CA VAL A 792 -11.30 24.70 -22.00
C VAL A 792 -12.49 25.58 -21.62
N ALA A 793 -12.28 26.89 -21.41
CA ALA A 793 -13.34 27.83 -21.04
C ALA A 793 -14.35 28.12 -22.17
N ARG A 794 -13.93 28.06 -23.45
CA ARG A 794 -14.78 28.43 -24.60
C ARG A 794 -15.85 27.40 -24.97
N ARG A 795 -15.88 26.21 -24.38
CA ARG A 795 -16.84 25.14 -24.73
C ARG A 795 -17.96 24.92 -23.72
N PHE A 796 -18.09 25.75 -22.68
CA PHE A 796 -19.15 25.60 -21.68
C PHE A 796 -20.19 26.71 -21.77
N VAL A 797 -21.46 26.30 -21.92
CA VAL A 797 -22.64 27.14 -21.67
C VAL A 797 -23.07 26.86 -20.22
N PRO A 798 -23.13 27.85 -19.33
CA PRO A 798 -23.61 27.64 -17.97
C PRO A 798 -25.07 27.16 -18.00
N VAL A 799 -25.37 26.05 -17.32
CA VAL A 799 -26.75 25.66 -17.03
C VAL A 799 -27.31 26.63 -15.99
N PRO A 800 -28.50 27.24 -16.19
CA PRO A 800 -29.09 28.13 -15.20
C PRO A 800 -29.45 27.32 -13.94
N VAL A 801 -28.77 27.60 -12.83
CA VAL A 801 -29.14 27.08 -11.52
C VAL A 801 -30.50 27.66 -11.14
N ARG A 802 -31.51 26.80 -10.98
CA ARG A 802 -32.82 27.20 -10.48
C ARG A 802 -32.67 27.58 -9.00
N GLU A 803 -32.97 28.83 -8.65
CA GLU A 803 -32.89 29.35 -7.28
C GLU A 803 -33.70 28.48 -6.31
N VAL A 804 -33.01 27.80 -5.40
CA VAL A 804 -33.63 27.22 -4.20
C VAL A 804 -33.52 28.27 -3.09
N LYS A 805 -34.67 28.62 -2.51
CA LYS A 805 -34.83 29.70 -1.51
C LYS A 805 -33.87 29.53 -0.33
N ARG A 806 -33.23 30.64 0.05
CA ARG A 806 -32.42 30.81 1.28
C ARG A 806 -33.23 30.44 2.52
N GLU A 807 -32.73 29.48 3.29
CA GLU A 807 -33.00 29.39 4.73
C GLU A 807 -31.88 30.04 5.54
N ASP A 808 -32.29 30.55 6.70
CA ASP A 808 -31.61 31.59 7.48
C ASP A 808 -30.30 31.11 8.13
N LYS A 809 -29.26 31.95 8.02
CA LYS A 809 -27.89 31.68 8.45
C LYS A 809 -27.66 32.23 9.86
N SER A 810 -27.97 31.47 10.91
CA SER A 810 -27.33 31.69 12.22
C SER A 810 -27.56 30.56 13.23
N THR A 811 -26.90 29.41 13.06
CA THR A 811 -26.53 28.46 14.15
C THR A 811 -25.79 27.23 13.61
N LEU A 812 -24.61 27.41 13.01
CA LEU A 812 -23.77 26.27 12.58
C LEU A 812 -22.29 26.52 12.86
N LEU A 813 -21.91 26.42 14.14
CA LEU A 813 -20.59 25.99 14.59
C LEU A 813 -20.78 25.33 15.96
N ARG A 814 -21.31 24.11 15.99
CA ARG A 814 -20.99 23.16 17.06
C ARG A 814 -20.09 22.11 16.44
N LYS A 815 -18.87 22.03 16.94
CA LYS A 815 -17.99 20.87 16.77
C LYS A 815 -18.79 19.63 17.08
N ARG A 816 -19.10 18.84 16.06
CA ARG A 816 -19.36 17.42 16.23
C ARG A 816 -18.39 16.76 15.26
N GLU A 817 -17.39 16.12 15.85
CA GLU A 817 -16.52 15.19 15.15
C GLU A 817 -17.43 14.18 14.45
N VAL A 818 -17.35 14.12 13.12
CA VAL A 818 -17.83 12.97 12.37
C VAL A 818 -16.99 11.81 12.88
N THR A 819 -17.62 10.80 13.47
CA THR A 819 -16.86 9.65 13.99
C THR A 819 -16.25 8.90 12.82
N VAL A 820 -15.07 8.30 13.02
CA VAL A 820 -14.40 7.39 12.05
C VAL A 820 -15.38 6.32 11.51
N GLU A 821 -16.36 5.94 12.33
CA GLU A 821 -17.43 4.97 12.00
C GLU A 821 -18.43 5.47 10.93
N GLU A 822 -18.68 6.79 10.81
CA GLU A 822 -19.60 7.36 9.82
C GLU A 822 -18.95 7.50 8.44
N ALA A 823 -17.65 7.83 8.37
CA ALA A 823 -16.86 7.83 7.14
C ALA A 823 -16.65 6.40 6.60
N GLN A 824 -16.41 5.41 7.47
CA GLN A 824 -16.26 4.00 7.11
C GLN A 824 -17.49 3.44 6.36
N ASN A 825 -18.69 3.94 6.66
CA ASN A 825 -19.89 3.49 5.96
C ASN A 825 -19.94 3.96 4.49
N PHE A 826 -19.40 5.13 4.12
CA PHE A 826 -19.29 5.55 2.70
C PHE A 826 -18.32 4.68 1.92
N LEU A 827 -17.26 4.26 2.59
CA LEU A 827 -16.14 3.51 2.05
C LEU A 827 -16.48 2.02 1.92
N ALA A 828 -17.24 1.48 2.86
CA ALA A 828 -17.89 0.18 2.74
C ALA A 828 -19.03 0.15 1.71
N ARG A 829 -19.54 1.32 1.27
CA ARG A 829 -20.60 1.45 0.26
C ARG A 829 -20.08 1.61 -1.16
N HIS A 830 -18.93 2.27 -1.34
CA HIS A 830 -18.32 2.48 -2.66
C HIS A 830 -17.05 1.65 -2.86
N GLU A 831 -16.58 0.91 -1.84
CA GLU A 831 -15.59 -0.18 -1.92
C GLU A 831 -14.23 0.22 -2.54
N GLN A 832 -13.76 1.42 -2.21
CA GLN A 832 -12.57 2.07 -2.82
C GLN A 832 -11.26 1.87 -2.05
N VAL A 833 -11.09 0.72 -1.40
CA VAL A 833 -9.86 0.42 -0.63
C VAL A 833 -8.83 -0.25 -1.56
N ALA A 834 -7.59 0.26 -1.54
CA ALA A 834 -6.50 -0.36 -2.29
C ALA A 834 -6.15 -1.73 -1.67
N ILE A 835 -5.89 -2.75 -2.49
CA ILE A 835 -5.55 -4.10 -2.01
C ILE A 835 -4.02 -4.22 -1.91
N PRO A 836 -3.45 -4.43 -0.71
CA PRO A 836 -1.98 -4.42 -0.49
C PRO A 836 -1.21 -5.70 -0.90
#